data_AF-A0A438GWH8-F1
#
_entry.id   AF-A0A438GWH8-F1
#
_cell.length_a   1.000
_cell.length_b   1.000
_cell.length_c   1.000
_cell.angle_alpha   90.00
_cell.angle_beta   90.00
_cell.angle_gamma   90.00
#
_symmetry.space_group_name_H-M   'P 1'
#
loop_
_entity.id
_entity.type
_entity.pdbx_description
1 polymer ?
#
loop_
_entity_poly.entity_id
_entity_poly.type
_entity_poly.pdbx_seq_one_letter_code
_entity_poly.pdbx_strand_id
1 'polypeptide(L)'
;MKKQARVFLTAKAKAWLLEEYGKQLWNRASVAPYQHKEKDDELDEETAPKVMACCWDPGNPATTFVMLDSLGEVMDVLHASSLIIWSRNNQKQQKQKKIDQERVREFMTEHQPHVVVLGAVNLACRRLKEEIYEIIFKMMEENPRDVSQKMDGIRIVYGDESLPRIYEHSRISSDQLPGQLGIVKRAVALGRFLQNPLAMIATLCGPGKEILSWKLGSLGYLLTPDEKYEMVEQVMVDVTNQVGIDINLAAAHDWLFAPLQFVSGLGPSKAGHLQRALIRIGAVTCRKKLIEHGLGTMSVFRSAVGFLRVRCCGMASASSNMDLLDDTRIHPESYNLAKILAKDVYKCENGDTLAEGKIVQATVRSIQSERVFCVLDSGLDGILFKDGFSDERDEIDLTTKLQVGEILICKIKQIEKNRHRVVLTCKEIQSRSSKDQNPRSVDPYYCEDQSSLSQEQEKTQKELAKKHVKPRMIVHPRFQNITFEEAMEYLSDKAVGESTFHPSSRGSSYLSLTIKIYDGVYAHKEITEGGKDQKDAMSLLHLGKTLKIGDENFEDLDEVGALYRDFESLYAYCGWVMDRYVDPLVTHLKAMLNYRKFRRGKKAEVDDLLRAEKSDYPMRIVYCFGICHEHPGAFILSYIRNTNPHHEYIGLYPKGFKFRKHTFDNIDRLVAYFQKHINDPWPEKALSIQSVAAMVPMRSPAVGAPTGGGWESNTGGWRGQFNSSRDKTCTPSSRGKSTN
;
A
#
# COMPACT_ATOMS: atom_id res chain seq x y z
N MET A 1 -9.66 9.17 48.00
CA MET A 1 -9.04 8.07 47.23
C MET A 1 -10.04 7.21 46.46
N LYS A 2 -10.87 6.35 47.06
CA LYS A 2 -11.79 5.44 46.31
C LYS A 2 -12.74 6.16 45.32
N LYS A 3 -13.35 7.28 45.73
CA LYS A 3 -14.22 8.11 44.87
C LYS A 3 -13.45 8.68 43.66
N GLN A 4 -12.24 9.19 43.89
CA GLN A 4 -11.38 9.75 42.84
C GLN A 4 -10.93 8.67 41.86
N ALA A 5 -10.50 7.50 42.36
CA ALA A 5 -10.12 6.37 41.52
C ALA A 5 -11.29 5.89 40.64
N ARG A 6 -12.51 5.82 41.18
CA ARG A 6 -13.71 5.48 40.40
C ARG A 6 -13.98 6.50 39.29
N VAL A 7 -13.94 7.80 39.60
CA VAL A 7 -14.14 8.85 38.60
C VAL A 7 -13.10 8.78 37.49
N PHE A 8 -11.83 8.60 37.85
CA PHE A 8 -10.73 8.47 36.89
C PHE A 8 -10.89 7.25 35.97
N LEU A 9 -11.21 6.09 36.54
CA LEU A 9 -11.41 4.86 35.75
C LEU A 9 -12.65 4.97 34.85
N THR A 10 -13.75 5.55 35.33
CA THR A 10 -14.94 5.79 34.50
C THR A 10 -14.63 6.75 33.36
N ALA A 11 -13.89 7.85 33.61
CA ALA A 11 -13.50 8.78 32.58
C ALA A 11 -12.61 8.12 31.52
N LYS A 12 -11.62 7.31 31.93
CA LYS A 12 -10.75 6.58 31.01
C LYS A 12 -11.52 5.55 30.18
N ALA A 13 -12.46 4.83 30.79
CA ALA A 13 -13.31 3.87 30.08
C ALA A 13 -14.24 4.56 29.08
N LYS A 14 -14.83 5.71 29.45
CA LYS A 14 -15.65 6.52 28.54
C LYS A 14 -14.84 7.09 27.39
N ALA A 15 -13.62 7.57 27.62
CA ALA A 15 -12.74 8.08 26.58
C ALA A 15 -12.43 7.00 25.52
N TRP A 16 -12.09 5.79 25.97
CA TRP A 16 -11.89 4.65 25.07
C TRP A 16 -13.16 4.29 24.29
N LEU A 17 -14.32 4.31 24.96
CA LEU A 17 -15.61 4.02 24.31
C LEU A 17 -15.98 5.08 23.28
N LEU A 18 -15.65 6.35 23.52
CA LEU A 18 -15.84 7.45 22.57
C LEU A 18 -14.95 7.28 21.35
N GLU A 19 -13.68 6.91 21.53
CA GLU A 19 -12.75 6.63 20.44
C GLU A 19 -13.25 5.48 19.54
N GLU A 20 -13.74 4.39 20.15
CA GLU A 20 -14.32 3.27 19.41
C GLU A 20 -15.62 3.66 18.70
N TYR A 21 -16.47 4.47 19.34
CA TYR A 21 -17.68 5.02 18.70
C TYR A 21 -17.33 5.91 17.49
N GLY A 22 -16.33 6.78 17.63
CA GLY A 22 -15.81 7.63 16.57
C GLY A 22 -15.25 6.81 15.41
N LYS A 23 -14.47 5.76 15.69
CA LYS A 23 -13.93 4.85 14.68
C LYS A 23 -15.03 4.13 13.88
N GLN A 24 -16.09 3.69 14.54
CA GLN A 24 -17.23 3.05 13.86
C GLN A 24 -18.01 4.04 12.98
N LEU A 25 -18.10 5.30 13.38
CA LEU A 25 -18.69 6.35 12.54
C LEU A 25 -17.78 6.67 11.35
N TRP A 26 -16.47 6.84 11.60
CA TRP A 26 -15.45 7.10 10.59
C TRP A 26 -15.50 6.05 9.49
N ASN A 27 -15.52 4.76 9.84
CA ASN A 27 -15.57 3.65 8.89
C ASN A 27 -16.82 3.65 7.99
N ARG A 28 -17.90 4.34 8.39
CA ARG A 28 -19.12 4.47 7.59
C ARG A 28 -19.15 5.78 6.80
N ALA A 29 -18.63 6.87 7.37
CA ALA A 29 -18.62 8.19 6.75
C ALA A 29 -17.50 8.38 5.70
N SER A 30 -16.34 7.77 5.91
CA SER A 30 -15.17 7.86 5.01
C SER A 30 -15.22 6.90 3.81
N VAL A 31 -16.30 6.14 3.67
CA VAL A 31 -16.49 5.23 2.53
C VAL A 31 -16.63 6.06 1.25
N ALA A 32 -15.85 5.71 0.23
CA ALA A 32 -15.92 6.37 -1.07
C ALA A 32 -17.28 6.06 -1.77
N PRO A 33 -17.80 7.00 -2.59
CA PRO A 33 -18.88 6.74 -3.52
C PRO A 33 -18.69 5.43 -4.30
N TYR A 34 -19.77 4.68 -4.51
CA TYR A 34 -19.68 3.46 -5.32
C TYR A 34 -19.33 3.79 -6.78
N GLN A 35 -18.24 3.21 -7.30
CA GLN A 35 -17.80 3.42 -8.67
C GLN A 35 -18.26 2.29 -9.60
N HIS A 36 -18.82 2.65 -10.75
CA HIS A 36 -19.07 1.72 -11.84
C HIS A 36 -17.77 1.56 -12.65
N LYS A 37 -17.24 0.35 -12.75
CA LYS A 37 -16.01 0.07 -13.50
C LYS A 37 -16.37 -0.22 -14.96
N GLU A 38 -16.52 0.81 -15.77
CA GLU A 38 -16.43 0.65 -17.22
C GLU A 38 -14.97 0.61 -17.65
N LYS A 39 -14.70 -0.08 -18.76
CA LYS A 39 -13.37 -0.45 -19.25
C LYS A 39 -12.76 0.56 -20.23
N ASP A 40 -13.35 1.74 -20.39
CA ASP A 40 -12.90 2.68 -21.41
C ASP A 40 -11.96 3.74 -20.82
N ASP A 41 -10.76 3.82 -21.40
CA ASP A 41 -9.66 4.75 -21.13
C ASP A 41 -9.96 6.20 -21.61
N GLU A 42 -11.22 6.61 -21.66
CA GLU A 42 -11.59 7.99 -22.00
C GLU A 42 -11.78 8.83 -20.72
N LEU A 43 -11.26 10.06 -20.78
CA LEU A 43 -11.13 11.07 -19.73
C LEU A 43 -12.50 11.62 -19.23
N ASP A 44 -13.49 10.76 -19.00
CA ASP A 44 -14.84 11.19 -18.72
C ASP A 44 -15.14 11.31 -17.22
N GLU A 45 -15.84 12.41 -16.94
CA GLU A 45 -16.20 12.95 -15.63
C GLU A 45 -16.60 11.85 -14.64
N GLU A 46 -16.10 11.97 -13.40
CA GLU A 46 -16.38 11.18 -12.19
C GLU A 46 -17.88 11.18 -11.83
N THR A 47 -18.72 10.66 -12.72
CA THR A 47 -20.17 10.73 -12.66
C THR A 47 -20.66 9.56 -11.82
N ALA A 48 -21.34 9.86 -10.72
CA ALA A 48 -21.86 8.82 -9.85
C ALA A 48 -22.88 7.93 -10.59
N PRO A 49 -22.98 6.64 -10.25
CA PRO A 49 -23.86 5.72 -10.95
C PRO A 49 -25.33 6.06 -10.69
N LYS A 50 -26.17 5.91 -11.73
CA LYS A 50 -27.62 5.80 -11.55
C LYS A 50 -27.95 4.54 -10.74
N VAL A 51 -28.71 4.71 -9.65
CA VAL A 51 -28.94 3.65 -8.65
C VAL A 51 -30.42 3.28 -8.62
N MET A 52 -30.72 1.99 -8.76
CA MET A 52 -32.03 1.44 -8.43
C MET A 52 -32.00 0.92 -7.00
N ALA A 53 -32.66 1.61 -6.07
CA ALA A 53 -32.76 1.21 -4.68
C ALA A 53 -34.02 0.39 -4.43
N CYS A 54 -33.88 -0.72 -3.72
CA CYS A 54 -34.97 -1.63 -3.37
C CYS A 54 -35.06 -1.81 -1.86
N CYS A 55 -36.23 -1.49 -1.30
CA CYS A 55 -36.53 -1.74 0.11
C CYS A 55 -37.70 -2.71 0.22
N TRP A 56 -37.50 -3.75 1.03
CA TRP A 56 -38.56 -4.68 1.37
C TRP A 56 -39.20 -4.29 2.70
N ASP A 57 -40.53 -4.38 2.75
CA ASP A 57 -41.32 -4.21 3.97
C ASP A 57 -42.47 -5.24 3.95
N PRO A 58 -42.78 -5.89 5.09
CA PRO A 58 -43.94 -6.77 5.18
C PRO A 58 -45.29 -6.04 5.09
N GLY A 59 -45.31 -4.71 5.24
CA GLY A 59 -46.52 -3.88 5.17
C GLY A 59 -47.00 -3.55 3.75
N ASN A 60 -48.06 -2.74 3.65
CA ASN A 60 -48.55 -2.17 2.39
C ASN A 60 -48.10 -0.70 2.29
N PRO A 61 -47.33 -0.27 1.27
CA PRO A 61 -46.93 -1.06 0.09
C PRO A 61 -45.75 -2.00 0.38
N ALA A 62 -45.91 -3.27 0.00
CA ALA A 62 -44.82 -4.24 0.07
C ALA A 62 -43.89 -4.05 -1.13
N THR A 63 -42.60 -4.30 -0.92
CA THR A 63 -41.46 -4.11 -1.86
C THR A 63 -41.54 -2.89 -2.78
N THR A 64 -40.76 -1.86 -2.48
CA THR A 64 -40.68 -0.63 -3.29
C THR A 64 -39.31 -0.52 -3.94
N PHE A 65 -39.33 -0.19 -5.23
CA PHE A 65 -38.17 0.15 -6.03
C PHE A 65 -38.20 1.65 -6.34
N VAL A 66 -37.06 2.30 -6.19
CA VAL A 66 -36.89 3.72 -6.52
C VAL A 66 -35.69 3.86 -7.42
N MET A 67 -35.86 4.54 -8.54
CA MET A 67 -34.77 4.87 -9.43
C MET A 67 -34.23 6.26 -9.09
N LEU A 68 -32.92 6.34 -8.88
CA LEU A 68 -32.19 7.57 -8.69
C LEU A 68 -31.28 7.86 -9.88
N ASP A 69 -31.21 9.13 -10.27
CA ASP A 69 -30.23 9.60 -11.25
C ASP A 69 -28.81 9.63 -10.64
N SER A 70 -27.82 10.05 -11.43
CA SER A 70 -26.42 10.20 -10.98
C SER A 70 -26.22 11.28 -9.91
N LEU A 71 -27.20 12.15 -9.68
CA LEU A 71 -27.16 13.26 -8.73
C LEU A 71 -27.95 12.94 -7.45
N GLY A 72 -28.58 11.75 -7.41
CA GLY A 72 -29.39 11.27 -6.28
C GLY A 72 -30.80 11.83 -6.25
N GLU A 73 -31.31 12.39 -7.35
CA GLU A 73 -32.72 12.79 -7.47
C GLU A 73 -33.60 11.62 -7.90
N VAL A 74 -34.86 11.66 -7.45
CA VAL A 74 -35.83 10.61 -7.71
C VAL A 74 -36.34 10.73 -9.15
N MET A 75 -36.07 9.71 -9.96
CA MET A 75 -36.60 9.62 -11.33
C MET A 75 -37.99 9.01 -11.34
N ASP A 76 -38.14 7.81 -10.79
CA ASP A 76 -39.40 7.07 -10.80
C ASP A 76 -39.49 6.07 -9.63
N VAL A 77 -40.70 5.64 -9.29
CA VAL A 77 -41.03 4.77 -8.15
C VAL A 77 -41.97 3.64 -8.59
N LEU A 78 -41.56 2.40 -8.30
CA LEU A 78 -42.34 1.21 -8.59
C LEU A 78 -42.68 0.44 -7.29
N HIS A 79 -43.96 0.14 -7.08
CA HIS A 79 -44.42 -0.74 -6.01
C HIS A 79 -44.75 -2.14 -6.57
N ALA A 80 -44.08 -3.17 -6.04
CA ALA A 80 -44.16 -4.55 -6.51
C ALA A 80 -44.31 -5.54 -5.33
N SER A 81 -45.49 -5.57 -4.74
CA SER A 81 -45.78 -6.27 -3.49
C SER A 81 -45.72 -7.80 -3.56
N SER A 82 -45.80 -8.39 -4.76
CA SER A 82 -46.01 -9.83 -4.92
C SER A 82 -44.76 -10.63 -5.27
N LEU A 83 -43.59 -10.00 -5.37
CA LEU A 83 -42.34 -10.67 -5.76
C LEU A 83 -41.89 -11.77 -4.78
N ILE A 84 -42.12 -11.56 -3.47
CA ILE A 84 -41.69 -12.49 -2.41
C ILE A 84 -42.81 -13.48 -1.99
N ILE A 85 -44.05 -13.28 -2.45
CA ILE A 85 -45.18 -14.11 -2.02
C ILE A 85 -45.03 -15.52 -2.61
N TRP A 86 -44.76 -16.50 -1.75
CA TRP A 86 -44.74 -17.92 -2.12
C TRP A 86 -46.04 -18.60 -1.69
N SER A 87 -46.85 -19.00 -2.67
CA SER A 87 -47.93 -19.95 -2.45
C SER A 87 -47.98 -20.97 -3.58
N ARG A 88 -47.62 -22.22 -3.24
CA ARG A 88 -47.69 -23.36 -4.16
C ARG A 88 -49.11 -23.68 -4.65
N ASN A 89 -50.14 -23.23 -3.92
CA ASN A 89 -51.53 -23.66 -4.14
C ASN A 89 -52.45 -22.56 -4.69
N ASN A 90 -51.95 -21.35 -4.95
CA ASN A 90 -52.80 -20.21 -5.29
C ASN A 90 -52.42 -19.58 -6.63
N GLN A 91 -53.06 -20.06 -7.72
CA GLN A 91 -52.79 -19.59 -9.09
C GLN A 91 -52.90 -18.07 -9.26
N LYS A 92 -53.80 -17.42 -8.50
CA LYS A 92 -53.97 -15.97 -8.51
C LYS A 92 -52.71 -15.23 -8.04
N GLN A 93 -52.03 -15.73 -7.01
CA GLN A 93 -50.81 -15.14 -6.49
C GLN A 93 -49.63 -15.36 -7.43
N GLN A 94 -49.54 -16.53 -8.06
CA GLN A 94 -48.52 -16.80 -9.09
C GLN A 94 -48.68 -15.89 -10.32
N LYS A 95 -49.93 -15.61 -10.73
CA LYS A 95 -50.21 -14.68 -11.81
C LYS A 95 -49.77 -13.25 -11.45
N GLN A 96 -50.08 -12.80 -10.23
CA GLN A 96 -49.68 -11.46 -9.77
C GLN A 96 -48.15 -11.32 -9.68
N LYS A 97 -47.45 -12.36 -9.21
CA LYS A 97 -45.98 -12.39 -9.19
C LYS A 97 -45.40 -12.19 -10.60
N LYS A 98 -45.93 -12.87 -11.62
CA LYS A 98 -45.47 -12.72 -13.00
C LYS A 98 -45.70 -11.29 -13.54
N ILE A 99 -46.83 -10.68 -13.20
CA ILE A 99 -47.12 -9.29 -13.56
C ILE A 99 -46.10 -8.34 -12.91
N ASP A 100 -45.81 -8.54 -11.62
CA ASP A 100 -44.84 -7.70 -10.91
C ASP A 100 -43.40 -7.91 -11.43
N GLN A 101 -43.02 -9.14 -11.80
CA GLN A 101 -41.74 -9.42 -12.46
C GLN A 101 -41.61 -8.66 -13.80
N GLU A 102 -42.68 -8.64 -14.58
CA GLU A 102 -42.71 -7.94 -15.87
C GLU A 102 -42.62 -6.42 -15.70
N ARG A 103 -43.33 -5.86 -14.72
CA ARG A 103 -43.25 -4.41 -14.41
C ARG A 103 -41.86 -3.99 -13.96
N VAL A 104 -41.17 -4.82 -13.17
CA VAL A 104 -39.78 -4.56 -12.78
C VAL A 104 -38.86 -4.64 -14.00
N ARG A 105 -39.08 -5.60 -14.91
CA ARG A 105 -38.34 -5.72 -16.16
C ARG A 105 -38.49 -4.49 -17.05
N GLU A 106 -39.72 -4.01 -17.25
CA GLU A 106 -40.03 -2.78 -17.98
C GLU A 106 -39.32 -1.57 -17.34
N PHE A 107 -39.43 -1.43 -16.02
CA PHE A 107 -38.80 -0.36 -15.25
C PHE A 107 -37.27 -0.34 -15.39
N MET A 108 -36.61 -1.51 -15.34
CA MET A 108 -35.16 -1.63 -15.55
C MET A 108 -34.75 -1.33 -16.99
N THR A 109 -35.58 -1.72 -17.96
CA THR A 109 -35.33 -1.49 -19.39
C THR A 109 -35.42 0.00 -19.74
N GLU A 110 -36.40 0.70 -19.17
CA GLU A 110 -36.60 2.14 -19.37
C GLU A 110 -35.49 2.99 -18.75
N HIS A 111 -35.10 2.69 -17.51
CA HIS A 111 -34.21 3.56 -16.73
C HIS A 111 -32.73 3.19 -16.80
N GLN A 112 -32.41 1.96 -17.18
CA GLN A 112 -31.04 1.44 -17.32
C GLN A 112 -30.15 1.71 -16.08
N PRO A 113 -30.43 1.07 -14.93
CA PRO A 113 -29.64 1.27 -13.72
C PRO A 113 -28.23 0.67 -13.84
N HIS A 114 -27.21 1.40 -13.38
CA HIS A 114 -25.83 0.91 -13.34
C HIS A 114 -25.62 -0.06 -12.16
N VAL A 115 -26.37 0.13 -11.08
CA VAL A 115 -26.28 -0.68 -9.86
C VAL A 115 -27.65 -0.79 -9.19
N VAL A 116 -27.94 -1.96 -8.64
CA VAL A 116 -29.14 -2.21 -7.82
C VAL A 116 -28.71 -2.37 -6.37
N VAL A 117 -29.25 -1.53 -5.47
CA VAL A 117 -29.01 -1.63 -4.03
C VAL A 117 -30.22 -2.24 -3.35
N LEU A 118 -30.02 -3.37 -2.68
CA LEU A 118 -31.07 -4.06 -1.95
C LEU A 118 -30.85 -3.91 -0.44
N GLY A 119 -31.85 -3.37 0.25
CA GLY A 119 -31.80 -3.20 1.70
C GLY A 119 -31.79 -4.56 2.43
N ALA A 120 -30.76 -4.79 3.25
CA ALA A 120 -30.54 -6.07 3.92
C ALA A 120 -31.10 -6.07 5.35
N VAL A 121 -32.40 -6.35 5.49
CA VAL A 121 -33.10 -6.34 6.80
C VAL A 121 -33.34 -7.74 7.35
N ASN A 122 -33.70 -8.68 6.48
CA ASN A 122 -34.08 -10.02 6.88
C ASN A 122 -33.67 -11.07 5.84
N LEU A 123 -33.90 -12.34 6.16
CA LEU A 123 -33.59 -13.46 5.27
C LEU A 123 -34.44 -13.43 3.97
N ALA A 124 -35.60 -12.76 3.98
CA ALA A 124 -36.45 -12.63 2.79
C ALA A 124 -35.75 -11.83 1.66
N CYS A 125 -34.86 -10.89 2.01
CA CYS A 125 -34.05 -10.15 1.03
C CYS A 125 -33.14 -11.06 0.20
N ARG A 126 -32.73 -12.24 0.71
CA ARG A 126 -31.97 -13.21 -0.09
C ARG A 126 -32.78 -13.72 -1.29
N ARG A 127 -34.06 -14.04 -1.04
CA ARG A 127 -34.98 -14.48 -2.09
C ARG A 127 -35.27 -13.36 -3.07
N LEU A 128 -35.49 -12.14 -2.57
CA LEU A 128 -35.70 -10.98 -3.44
C LEU A 128 -34.50 -10.74 -4.37
N LYS A 129 -33.27 -10.94 -3.88
CA LYS A 129 -32.08 -10.89 -4.73
C LYS A 129 -32.09 -11.95 -5.83
N GLU A 130 -32.45 -13.19 -5.49
CA GLU A 130 -32.58 -14.29 -6.47
C GLU A 130 -33.64 -13.95 -7.55
N GLU A 131 -34.79 -13.39 -7.15
CA GLU A 131 -35.83 -12.96 -8.09
C GLU A 131 -35.36 -11.83 -9.02
N ILE A 132 -34.65 -10.82 -8.49
CA ILE A 132 -34.10 -9.74 -9.31
C ILE A 132 -33.05 -10.30 -10.29
N TYR A 133 -32.23 -11.26 -9.87
CA TYR A 133 -31.30 -11.94 -10.78
C TYR A 133 -32.02 -12.70 -11.88
N GLU A 134 -33.12 -13.40 -11.58
CA GLU A 134 -33.92 -14.08 -12.60
C GLU A 134 -34.49 -13.08 -13.63
N ILE A 135 -34.94 -11.90 -13.18
CA ILE A 135 -35.44 -10.84 -14.08
C ILE A 135 -34.31 -10.32 -14.97
N ILE A 136 -33.14 -10.02 -14.41
CA ILE A 136 -31.96 -9.58 -15.16
C ILE A 136 -31.55 -10.65 -16.18
N PHE A 137 -31.52 -11.92 -15.77
CA PHE A 137 -31.14 -13.03 -16.63
C PHE A 137 -32.09 -13.19 -17.84
N LYS A 138 -33.41 -13.15 -17.61
CA LYS A 138 -34.41 -13.18 -18.69
C LYS A 138 -34.29 -12.00 -19.64
N MET A 139 -34.02 -10.80 -19.10
CA MET A 139 -33.80 -9.60 -19.89
C MET A 139 -32.57 -9.73 -20.82
N MET A 140 -31.51 -10.42 -20.36
CA MET A 140 -30.32 -10.69 -21.16
C MET A 140 -30.54 -11.78 -22.22
N GLU A 141 -31.33 -12.82 -21.93
CA GLU A 141 -31.64 -13.90 -22.89
C GLU A 141 -32.49 -13.40 -24.07
N GLU A 142 -33.47 -12.53 -23.82
CA GLU A 142 -34.45 -12.09 -24.83
C GLU A 142 -33.91 -11.01 -25.78
N ASN A 143 -33.00 -10.14 -25.33
CA ASN A 143 -32.44 -9.03 -26.13
C ASN A 143 -30.89 -9.04 -26.21
N PRO A 144 -30.25 -10.03 -26.86
CA PRO A 144 -28.78 -10.12 -26.90
C PRO A 144 -28.09 -9.01 -27.73
N ARG A 145 -28.82 -8.28 -28.59
CA ARG A 145 -28.24 -7.28 -29.53
C ARG A 145 -28.26 -5.83 -29.03
N ASP A 146 -29.22 -5.44 -28.20
CA ASP A 146 -29.35 -4.06 -27.65
C ASP A 146 -28.78 -3.92 -26.22
N VAL A 147 -28.64 -5.03 -25.49
CA VAL A 147 -28.25 -5.06 -24.06
C VAL A 147 -26.74 -5.24 -23.87
N SER A 148 -26.02 -5.77 -24.86
CA SER A 148 -24.64 -6.27 -24.74
C SER A 148 -23.54 -5.20 -24.69
N GLN A 149 -23.83 -3.92 -24.93
CA GLN A 149 -22.84 -2.83 -24.81
C GLN A 149 -23.08 -1.86 -23.64
N LYS A 150 -24.30 -1.79 -23.07
CA LYS A 150 -24.63 -0.80 -22.00
C LYS A 150 -25.19 -1.41 -20.70
N MET A 151 -25.59 -2.68 -20.70
CA MET A 151 -26.18 -3.35 -19.53
C MET A 151 -25.39 -4.58 -19.08
N ASP A 152 -24.21 -4.82 -19.66
CA ASP A 152 -23.36 -5.94 -19.27
C ASP A 152 -22.77 -5.69 -17.88
N GLY A 153 -23.34 -6.34 -16.86
CA GLY A 153 -22.80 -6.31 -15.49
C GLY A 153 -23.53 -5.43 -14.47
N ILE A 154 -24.86 -5.27 -14.55
CA ILE A 154 -25.64 -4.69 -13.44
C ILE A 154 -25.37 -5.49 -12.15
N ARG A 155 -24.72 -4.86 -11.18
CA ARG A 155 -24.38 -5.49 -9.89
C ARG A 155 -25.49 -5.27 -8.87
N ILE A 156 -25.85 -6.33 -8.16
CA ILE A 156 -26.77 -6.25 -7.01
C ILE A 156 -25.96 -6.24 -5.71
N VAL A 157 -26.00 -5.12 -5.00
CA VAL A 157 -25.28 -4.87 -3.74
C VAL A 157 -26.26 -4.85 -2.58
N TYR A 158 -25.87 -5.41 -1.45
CA TYR A 158 -26.63 -5.26 -0.21
C TYR A 158 -26.27 -3.95 0.48
N GLY A 159 -27.29 -3.18 0.88
CA GLY A 159 -27.11 -1.96 1.64
C GLY A 159 -27.68 -2.07 3.06
N ASP A 160 -27.04 -1.41 4.01
CA ASP A 160 -27.52 -1.32 5.39
C ASP A 160 -28.71 -0.34 5.48
N GLU A 161 -29.86 -0.82 5.96
CA GLU A 161 -31.05 0.01 6.16
C GLU A 161 -31.07 0.75 7.51
N SER A 162 -30.08 0.54 8.38
CA SER A 162 -30.09 1.12 9.73
C SER A 162 -30.14 2.66 9.72
N LEU A 163 -29.41 3.30 8.80
CA LEU A 163 -29.45 4.76 8.60
C LEU A 163 -30.67 5.22 7.79
N PRO A 164 -31.00 4.60 6.64
CA PRO A 164 -32.23 4.91 5.89
C PRO A 164 -33.53 4.88 6.71
N ARG A 165 -33.62 3.98 7.71
CA ARG A 165 -34.77 3.93 8.64
C ARG A 165 -34.88 5.13 9.56
N ILE A 166 -33.75 5.74 9.94
CA ILE A 166 -33.74 6.98 10.71
C ILE A 166 -34.18 8.14 9.80
N TYR A 167 -33.66 8.17 8.57
CA TYR A 167 -34.06 9.16 7.58
C TYR A 167 -35.57 9.11 7.29
N GLU A 168 -36.16 7.92 7.09
CA GLU A 168 -37.60 7.70 6.86
C GLU A 168 -38.51 8.49 7.83
N HIS A 169 -38.10 8.59 9.11
CA HIS A 169 -38.87 9.24 10.17
C HIS A 169 -38.36 10.64 10.53
N SER A 170 -37.30 11.10 9.87
CA SER A 170 -36.70 12.41 10.14
C SER A 170 -37.54 13.55 9.56
N ARG A 171 -37.46 14.72 10.19
CA ARG A 171 -38.13 15.92 9.67
C ARG A 171 -37.57 16.31 8.29
N ILE A 172 -36.25 16.23 8.14
CA ILE A 172 -35.56 16.60 6.90
C ILE A 172 -36.01 15.76 5.70
N SER A 173 -36.36 14.49 5.90
CA SER A 173 -36.91 13.66 4.81
C SER A 173 -38.28 14.14 4.32
N SER A 174 -39.08 14.73 5.20
CA SER A 174 -40.40 15.27 4.84
C SER A 174 -40.28 16.63 4.15
N ASP A 175 -39.25 17.40 4.50
CA ASP A 175 -38.92 18.65 3.83
C ASP A 175 -38.33 18.39 2.43
N GLN A 176 -37.45 17.40 2.28
CA GLN A 176 -36.80 17.05 1.00
C GLN A 176 -37.70 16.26 0.05
N LEU A 177 -38.58 15.39 0.56
CA LEU A 177 -39.46 14.53 -0.23
C LEU A 177 -40.92 14.69 0.24
N PRO A 178 -41.55 15.86 -0.03
CA PRO A 178 -42.91 16.11 0.38
C PRO A 178 -43.89 15.17 -0.33
N GLY A 179 -44.88 14.66 0.39
CA GLY A 179 -45.93 13.78 -0.15
C GLY A 179 -45.50 12.32 -0.44
N GLN A 180 -44.22 11.98 -0.27
CA GLN A 180 -43.74 10.60 -0.49
C GLN A 180 -43.98 9.69 0.72
N LEU A 181 -44.25 8.41 0.46
CA LEU A 181 -44.42 7.38 1.49
C LEU A 181 -43.10 7.09 2.23
N GLY A 182 -43.18 6.66 3.49
CA GLY A 182 -42.00 6.38 4.33
C GLY A 182 -41.01 5.39 3.68
N ILE A 183 -41.53 4.31 3.09
CA ILE A 183 -40.69 3.32 2.38
C ILE A 183 -39.98 3.88 1.15
N VAL A 184 -40.58 4.86 0.45
CA VAL A 184 -39.95 5.55 -0.67
C VAL A 184 -38.79 6.39 -0.14
N LYS A 185 -39.01 7.17 0.93
CA LYS A 185 -37.96 7.95 1.60
C LYS A 185 -36.80 7.07 2.06
N ARG A 186 -37.12 5.88 2.59
CA ARG A 186 -36.12 4.87 2.97
C ARG A 186 -35.31 4.39 1.78
N ALA A 187 -35.96 4.03 0.67
CA ALA A 187 -35.27 3.60 -0.54
C ALA A 187 -34.40 4.71 -1.15
N VAL A 188 -34.88 5.96 -1.17
CA VAL A 188 -34.08 7.12 -1.60
C VAL A 188 -32.83 7.28 -0.75
N ALA A 189 -32.97 7.21 0.58
CA ALA A 189 -31.82 7.29 1.47
C ALA A 189 -30.83 6.15 1.28
N LEU A 190 -31.31 4.94 0.98
CA LEU A 190 -30.46 3.77 0.70
C LEU A 190 -29.63 3.98 -0.57
N GLY A 191 -30.24 4.49 -1.65
CA GLY A 191 -29.55 4.78 -2.90
C GLY A 191 -28.57 5.96 -2.78
N ARG A 192 -29.01 7.06 -2.17
CA ARG A 192 -28.14 8.22 -1.88
C ARG A 192 -26.98 7.86 -0.97
N PHE A 193 -27.16 6.93 -0.04
CA PHE A 193 -26.08 6.46 0.84
C PHE A 193 -25.01 5.71 0.06
N LEU A 194 -25.39 4.95 -0.98
CA LEU A 194 -24.42 4.31 -1.87
C LEU A 194 -23.65 5.36 -2.72
N GLN A 195 -24.33 6.41 -3.17
CA GLN A 195 -23.75 7.48 -3.98
C GLN A 195 -22.84 8.41 -3.17
N ASN A 196 -23.27 8.83 -1.97
CA ASN A 196 -22.50 9.72 -1.12
C ASN A 196 -22.83 9.47 0.37
N PRO A 197 -22.09 8.54 1.03
CA PRO A 197 -22.27 8.23 2.44
C PRO A 197 -22.15 9.46 3.35
N LEU A 198 -21.17 10.33 3.07
CA LEU A 198 -20.89 11.53 3.87
C LEU A 198 -22.08 12.50 3.88
N ALA A 199 -22.65 12.82 2.71
CA ALA A 199 -23.81 13.71 2.60
C ALA A 199 -25.04 13.15 3.30
N MET A 200 -25.29 11.85 3.18
CA MET A 200 -26.42 11.21 3.84
C MET A 200 -26.28 11.16 5.36
N ILE A 201 -25.08 10.89 5.89
CA ILE A 201 -24.82 10.94 7.32
C ILE A 201 -24.98 12.38 7.84
N ALA A 202 -24.39 13.36 7.15
CA ALA A 202 -24.47 14.76 7.52
C ALA A 202 -25.91 15.30 7.56
N THR A 203 -26.79 14.77 6.69
CA THR A 203 -28.21 15.13 6.65
C THR A 203 -28.93 14.83 7.97
N LEU A 204 -28.52 13.77 8.67
CA LEU A 204 -29.07 13.39 9.99
C LEU A 204 -28.41 14.13 11.17
N CYS A 205 -27.41 14.95 10.92
CA CYS A 205 -26.79 15.81 11.92
C CYS A 205 -27.48 17.18 12.04
N GLY A 206 -28.71 17.30 11.54
CA GLY A 206 -29.51 18.52 11.65
C GLY A 206 -29.86 18.89 13.10
N PRO A 207 -30.75 19.88 13.30
CA PRO A 207 -31.10 20.38 14.64
C PRO A 207 -31.70 19.30 15.55
N GLY A 208 -32.35 18.28 14.98
CA GLY A 208 -32.90 17.14 15.71
C GLY A 208 -31.85 16.13 16.17
N LYS A 209 -30.60 16.23 15.66
CA LYS A 209 -29.49 15.30 15.92
C LYS A 209 -29.91 13.84 15.81
N GLU A 210 -30.75 13.52 14.82
CA GLU A 210 -31.32 12.20 14.61
C GLU A 210 -30.25 11.12 14.47
N ILE A 211 -29.05 11.50 14.01
CA ILE A 211 -27.84 10.67 13.95
C ILE A 211 -27.53 9.94 15.27
N LEU A 212 -27.86 10.52 16.42
CA LEU A 212 -27.62 9.90 17.75
C LEU A 212 -28.46 8.65 17.99
N SER A 213 -29.54 8.48 17.21
CA SER A 213 -30.37 7.27 17.23
C SER A 213 -29.73 6.11 16.46
N TRP A 214 -28.64 6.36 15.73
CA TRP A 214 -27.93 5.34 14.97
C TRP A 214 -27.11 4.45 15.91
N LYS A 215 -27.46 3.16 15.94
CA LYS A 215 -26.82 2.18 16.81
C LYS A 215 -25.51 1.70 16.19
N LEU A 216 -24.42 2.44 16.42
CA LEU A 216 -23.11 2.06 15.90
C LEU A 216 -22.51 0.84 16.62
N GLY A 217 -22.65 0.79 17.96
CA GLY A 217 -22.07 -0.25 18.81
C GLY A 217 -22.92 -0.61 20.04
N SER A 218 -22.63 -1.76 20.66
CA SER A 218 -23.42 -2.36 21.74
C SER A 218 -23.43 -1.55 23.04
N LEU A 219 -22.31 -0.90 23.38
CA LEU A 219 -22.13 -0.15 24.63
C LEU A 219 -22.47 1.34 24.51
N GLY A 220 -23.01 1.79 23.37
CA GLY A 220 -23.29 3.21 23.12
C GLY A 220 -24.25 3.84 24.13
N TYR A 221 -25.08 3.07 24.85
CA TYR A 221 -25.98 3.61 25.87
C TYR A 221 -25.26 4.15 27.13
N LEU A 222 -23.97 3.85 27.30
CA LEU A 222 -23.16 4.32 28.44
C LEU A 222 -22.62 5.76 28.26
N LEU A 223 -22.71 6.30 27.05
CA LEU A 223 -22.30 7.66 26.72
C LEU A 223 -23.50 8.61 26.75
N THR A 224 -23.27 9.85 27.19
CA THR A 224 -24.31 10.88 27.11
C THR A 224 -24.54 11.31 25.66
N PRO A 225 -25.73 11.86 25.32
CA PRO A 225 -25.99 12.38 23.98
C PRO A 225 -24.98 13.47 23.56
N ASP A 226 -24.55 14.31 24.51
CA ASP A 226 -23.58 15.38 24.25
C ASP A 226 -22.19 14.82 23.95
N GLU A 227 -21.70 13.86 24.76
CA GLU A 227 -20.42 13.16 24.54
C GLU A 227 -20.41 12.51 23.15
N LYS A 228 -21.52 11.86 22.75
CA LYS A 228 -21.64 11.25 21.41
C LYS A 228 -21.62 12.28 20.30
N TYR A 229 -22.37 13.36 20.44
CA TYR A 229 -22.49 14.36 19.38
C TYR A 229 -21.18 15.12 19.18
N GLU A 230 -20.44 15.40 20.24
CA GLU A 230 -19.09 15.98 20.13
C GLU A 230 -18.16 15.09 19.31
N MET A 231 -18.19 13.76 19.55
CA MET A 231 -17.43 12.81 18.74
C MET A 231 -17.94 12.72 17.29
N VAL A 232 -19.26 12.79 17.07
CA VAL A 232 -19.84 12.87 15.71
C VAL A 232 -19.31 14.10 14.99
N GLU A 233 -19.34 15.26 15.63
CA GLU A 233 -18.89 16.52 15.05
C GLU A 233 -17.40 16.47 14.68
N GLN A 234 -16.54 15.95 15.58
CA GLN A 234 -15.11 15.75 15.30
C GLN A 234 -14.88 14.88 14.06
N VAL A 235 -15.48 13.69 14.03
CA VAL A 235 -15.34 12.76 12.89
C VAL A 235 -15.88 13.37 11.60
N MET A 236 -17.04 14.03 11.64
CA MET A 236 -17.66 14.62 10.47
C MET A 236 -16.84 15.80 9.92
N VAL A 237 -16.21 16.60 10.80
CA VAL A 237 -15.27 17.66 10.41
C VAL A 237 -14.08 17.05 9.69
N ASP A 238 -13.44 16.04 10.27
CA ASP A 238 -12.25 15.43 9.68
C ASP A 238 -12.56 14.80 8.31
N VAL A 239 -13.63 14.00 8.21
CA VAL A 239 -14.04 13.37 6.94
C VAL A 239 -14.45 14.42 5.90
N THR A 240 -15.21 15.44 6.29
CA THR A 240 -15.67 16.48 5.34
C THR A 240 -14.50 17.26 4.76
N ASN A 241 -13.55 17.67 5.60
CA ASN A 241 -12.36 18.39 5.15
C ASN A 241 -11.41 17.46 4.37
N GLN A 242 -11.38 16.16 4.68
CA GLN A 242 -10.65 15.18 3.89
C GLN A 242 -11.30 14.90 2.54
N VAL A 243 -12.62 14.99 2.37
CA VAL A 243 -13.28 14.75 1.07
C VAL A 243 -13.32 16.03 0.22
N GLY A 244 -13.68 17.15 0.85
CA GLY A 244 -13.92 18.43 0.19
C GLY A 244 -15.28 18.50 -0.51
N ILE A 245 -15.93 19.65 -0.47
CA ILE A 245 -17.29 19.86 -0.98
C ILE A 245 -17.25 20.63 -2.28
N ASP A 246 -17.94 20.14 -3.31
CA ASP A 246 -18.23 20.93 -4.51
C ASP A 246 -19.43 21.85 -4.26
N ILE A 247 -19.17 23.16 -4.34
CA ILE A 247 -20.16 24.20 -4.05
C ILE A 247 -21.25 24.25 -5.11
N ASN A 248 -20.90 24.10 -6.39
CA ASN A 248 -21.85 24.23 -7.48
C ASN A 248 -22.76 23.00 -7.52
N LEU A 249 -22.20 21.82 -7.26
CA LEU A 249 -22.97 20.59 -7.13
C LEU A 249 -23.91 20.65 -5.91
N ALA A 250 -23.42 21.15 -4.77
CA ALA A 250 -24.27 21.37 -3.60
C ALA A 250 -25.39 22.38 -3.91
N ALA A 251 -25.08 23.49 -4.60
CA ALA A 251 -26.06 24.50 -5.00
C ALA A 251 -27.19 23.97 -5.89
N ALA A 252 -26.94 22.92 -6.67
CA ALA A 252 -27.93 22.27 -7.50
C ALA A 252 -28.83 21.28 -6.72
N HIS A 253 -28.33 20.67 -5.64
CA HIS A 253 -29.02 19.58 -4.93
C HIS A 253 -29.02 19.77 -3.41
N ASP A 254 -30.21 19.95 -2.83
CA ASP A 254 -30.40 20.28 -1.41
C ASP A 254 -29.75 19.29 -0.43
N TRP A 255 -29.74 18.00 -0.75
CA TRP A 255 -29.21 16.97 0.15
C TRP A 255 -27.67 16.94 0.20
N LEU A 256 -26.99 17.51 -0.81
CA LEU A 256 -25.53 17.62 -0.86
C LEU A 256 -24.98 18.80 -0.06
N PHE A 257 -25.84 19.71 0.39
CA PHE A 257 -25.44 20.83 1.26
C PHE A 257 -25.14 20.42 2.71
N ALA A 258 -25.68 19.29 3.18
CA ALA A 258 -25.62 18.94 4.59
C ALA A 258 -24.20 18.86 5.19
N PRO A 259 -23.16 18.37 4.47
CA PRO A 259 -21.77 18.39 4.95
C PRO A 259 -21.18 19.79 5.16
N LEU A 260 -21.76 20.84 4.55
CA LEU A 260 -21.19 22.19 4.58
C LEU A 260 -21.01 22.73 6.01
N GLN A 261 -21.86 22.30 6.95
CA GLN A 261 -21.75 22.68 8.37
C GLN A 261 -20.47 22.14 9.05
N PHE A 262 -19.81 21.14 8.48
CA PHE A 262 -18.62 20.49 9.02
C PHE A 262 -17.31 20.92 8.35
N VAL A 263 -17.37 21.84 7.38
CA VAL A 263 -16.16 22.44 6.81
C VAL A 263 -15.46 23.30 7.86
N SER A 264 -14.14 23.21 7.93
CA SER A 264 -13.32 23.95 8.90
C SER A 264 -13.63 25.46 8.84
N GLY A 265 -13.95 26.06 9.99
CA GLY A 265 -14.33 27.46 10.11
C GLY A 265 -15.82 27.77 9.87
N LEU A 266 -16.57 26.80 9.34
CA LEU A 266 -18.02 26.82 9.25
C LEU A 266 -18.66 26.12 10.46
N GLY A 267 -19.94 26.36 10.60
CA GLY A 267 -20.83 25.73 11.57
C GLY A 267 -22.26 25.88 11.06
N PRO A 268 -23.27 25.31 11.74
CA PRO A 268 -24.65 25.23 11.21
C PRO A 268 -25.21 26.59 10.78
N SER A 269 -24.99 27.63 11.59
CA SER A 269 -25.45 28.98 11.27
C SER A 269 -24.73 29.57 10.05
N LYS A 270 -23.41 29.44 9.94
CA LYS A 270 -22.64 30.01 8.81
C LYS A 270 -22.92 29.24 7.53
N ALA A 271 -23.01 27.91 7.59
CA ALA A 271 -23.38 27.06 6.47
C ALA A 271 -24.77 27.43 5.93
N GLY A 272 -25.76 27.65 6.80
CA GLY A 272 -27.11 28.08 6.37
C GLY A 272 -27.15 29.50 5.79
N HIS A 273 -26.22 30.40 6.15
CA HIS A 273 -26.08 31.70 5.46
C HIS A 273 -25.45 31.52 4.08
N LEU A 274 -24.37 30.72 3.99
CA LEU A 274 -23.69 30.44 2.73
C LEU A 274 -24.61 29.72 1.75
N GLN A 275 -25.36 28.71 2.18
CA GLN A 275 -26.36 28.01 1.35
C GLN A 275 -27.36 29.00 0.72
N ARG A 276 -27.97 29.88 1.52
CA ARG A 276 -28.92 30.88 1.01
C ARG A 276 -28.29 31.88 0.04
N ALA A 277 -27.02 32.22 0.24
CA ALA A 277 -26.30 33.10 -0.67
C ALA A 277 -26.00 32.39 -2.00
N LEU A 278 -25.55 31.14 -1.96
CA LEU A 278 -25.25 30.33 -3.14
C LEU A 278 -26.50 30.08 -4.00
N ILE A 279 -27.62 29.71 -3.39
CA ILE A 279 -28.90 29.51 -4.09
C ILE A 279 -29.33 30.80 -4.83
N ARG A 280 -29.07 31.98 -4.26
CA ARG A 280 -29.40 33.27 -4.89
C ARG A 280 -28.50 33.58 -6.10
N ILE A 281 -27.25 33.14 -6.08
CA ILE A 281 -26.24 33.43 -7.11
C ILE A 281 -26.30 32.39 -8.24
N GLY A 282 -26.68 31.16 -7.93
CA GLY A 282 -26.69 30.03 -8.85
C GLY A 282 -25.33 29.34 -8.91
N ALA A 283 -24.41 29.86 -9.74
CA ALA A 283 -23.11 29.23 -9.98
C ALA A 283 -21.94 30.14 -9.59
N VAL A 284 -21.01 29.60 -8.79
CA VAL A 284 -19.76 30.25 -8.44
C VAL A 284 -18.70 29.88 -9.46
N THR A 285 -17.99 30.89 -9.97
CA THR A 285 -16.94 30.71 -10.98
C THR A 285 -15.54 30.61 -10.38
N CYS A 286 -15.28 31.27 -9.25
CA CYS A 286 -13.99 31.14 -8.59
C CYS A 286 -14.10 31.24 -7.08
N ARG A 287 -13.15 30.62 -6.37
CA ARG A 287 -13.08 30.62 -4.91
C ARG A 287 -13.05 32.04 -4.32
N LYS A 288 -12.43 32.99 -5.02
CA LYS A 288 -12.33 34.40 -4.57
C LYS A 288 -13.71 35.05 -4.39
N LYS A 289 -14.69 34.70 -5.23
CA LYS A 289 -16.06 35.22 -5.13
C LYS A 289 -16.77 34.77 -3.85
N LEU A 290 -16.33 33.69 -3.22
CA LEU A 290 -16.93 33.23 -1.96
C LEU A 290 -16.71 34.21 -0.79
N ILE A 291 -15.71 35.09 -0.88
CA ILE A 291 -15.53 36.20 0.09
C ILE A 291 -16.75 37.12 0.06
N GLU A 292 -17.20 37.50 -1.12
CA GLU A 292 -18.33 38.42 -1.34
C GLU A 292 -19.69 37.74 -1.07
N HIS A 293 -19.72 36.41 -1.05
CA HIS A 293 -20.95 35.62 -1.12
C HIS A 293 -21.26 34.80 0.13
N GLY A 294 -20.74 35.19 1.30
CA GLY A 294 -21.27 34.70 2.58
C GLY A 294 -20.29 33.98 3.50
N LEU A 295 -19.02 33.82 3.12
CA LEU A 295 -17.98 33.39 4.08
C LEU A 295 -17.63 34.49 5.10
N GLY A 296 -18.09 35.72 4.88
CA GLY A 296 -18.03 36.80 5.87
C GLY A 296 -16.60 37.31 6.07
N THR A 297 -15.95 36.91 7.17
CA THR A 297 -14.62 37.40 7.54
C THR A 297 -13.51 36.68 6.80
N MET A 298 -12.40 37.37 6.58
CA MET A 298 -11.21 36.79 5.93
C MET A 298 -10.64 35.59 6.70
N SER A 299 -10.86 35.52 8.03
CA SER A 299 -10.49 34.37 8.85
C SER A 299 -11.28 33.11 8.48
N VAL A 300 -12.61 33.22 8.32
CA VAL A 300 -13.47 32.09 7.93
C VAL A 300 -13.17 31.66 6.52
N PHE A 301 -12.95 32.63 5.62
CA PHE A 301 -12.49 32.34 4.26
C PHE A 301 -11.21 31.50 4.25
N ARG A 302 -10.17 31.95 4.97
CA ARG A 302 -8.88 31.24 5.04
C ARG A 302 -9.01 29.83 5.62
N SER A 303 -9.88 29.62 6.60
CA SER A 303 -10.09 28.30 7.19
C SER A 303 -10.89 27.35 6.29
N ALA A 304 -11.85 27.86 5.52
CA ALA A 304 -12.79 27.01 4.79
C ALA A 304 -12.40 26.77 3.31
N VAL A 305 -11.81 27.77 2.64
CA VAL A 305 -11.73 27.80 1.17
C VAL A 305 -10.89 26.65 0.57
N GLY A 306 -9.91 26.13 1.31
CA GLY A 306 -9.11 24.97 0.85
C GLY A 306 -9.91 23.67 0.71
N PHE A 307 -11.07 23.59 1.37
CA PHE A 307 -11.95 22.41 1.38
C PHE A 307 -13.18 22.58 0.49
N LEU A 308 -13.37 23.78 -0.06
CA LEU A 308 -14.48 24.12 -0.95
C LEU A 308 -13.99 24.10 -2.40
N ARG A 309 -14.45 23.14 -3.19
CA ARG A 309 -14.11 23.00 -4.62
C ARG A 309 -15.11 23.74 -5.48
N VAL A 310 -14.61 24.33 -6.57
CA VAL A 310 -15.43 24.98 -7.59
C VAL A 310 -15.11 24.29 -8.91
N ARG A 311 -15.92 23.30 -9.27
CA ARG A 311 -15.78 22.59 -10.55
C ARG A 311 -16.35 23.42 -11.68
N CYS A 312 -15.68 23.34 -12.84
CA CYS A 312 -16.17 23.90 -14.07
C CYS A 312 -17.29 23.00 -14.60
N CYS A 313 -18.55 23.34 -14.34
CA CYS A 313 -19.66 22.71 -15.02
C CYS A 313 -19.47 22.97 -16.54
N GLY A 314 -19.64 21.94 -17.39
CA GLY A 314 -19.36 21.93 -18.85
C GLY A 314 -20.03 23.00 -19.73
N MET A 315 -20.57 24.07 -19.15
CA MET A 315 -21.18 25.23 -19.79
C MET A 315 -20.26 26.46 -19.86
N ALA A 316 -19.04 26.43 -19.30
CA ALA A 316 -18.14 27.58 -19.25
C ALA A 316 -16.75 27.36 -19.89
N SER A 317 -16.61 26.40 -20.81
CA SER A 317 -15.35 26.12 -21.56
C SER A 317 -14.86 27.27 -22.45
N ALA A 318 -15.52 28.44 -22.46
CA ALA A 318 -15.16 29.58 -23.30
C ALA A 318 -14.82 30.87 -22.52
N SER A 319 -14.93 30.90 -21.18
CA SER A 319 -14.61 32.12 -20.42
C SER A 319 -13.22 32.04 -19.78
N SER A 320 -12.33 32.92 -20.22
CA SER A 320 -10.92 33.05 -19.84
C SER A 320 -10.62 33.38 -18.36
N ASN A 321 -11.58 33.19 -17.45
CA ASN A 321 -11.53 33.68 -16.07
C ASN A 321 -11.59 32.59 -14.98
N MET A 322 -11.49 31.31 -15.35
CA MET A 322 -11.52 30.19 -14.39
C MET A 322 -10.09 29.73 -14.04
N ASP A 323 -9.76 29.61 -12.75
CA ASP A 323 -8.46 29.08 -12.30
C ASP A 323 -8.58 27.57 -12.09
N LEU A 324 -7.85 26.76 -12.87
CA LEU A 324 -7.87 25.29 -12.79
C LEU A 324 -7.52 24.77 -11.38
N LEU A 325 -6.82 25.58 -10.58
CA LEU A 325 -6.46 25.24 -9.21
C LEU A 325 -7.67 25.21 -8.26
N ASP A 326 -8.81 25.80 -8.63
CA ASP A 326 -10.02 25.86 -7.79
C ASP A 326 -10.75 24.50 -7.64
N ASP A 327 -10.47 23.51 -8.50
CA ASP A 327 -10.91 22.11 -8.32
C ASP A 327 -9.88 21.24 -7.58
N THR A 328 -8.76 21.83 -7.15
CA THR A 328 -7.73 21.11 -6.40
C THR A 328 -7.84 21.35 -4.90
N ARG A 329 -7.13 20.53 -4.11
CA ARG A 329 -6.97 20.75 -2.66
C ARG A 329 -5.94 21.81 -2.32
N ILE A 330 -5.31 22.43 -3.33
CA ILE A 330 -4.32 23.47 -3.10
C ILE A 330 -5.06 24.69 -2.56
N HIS A 331 -4.59 25.21 -1.44
CA HIS A 331 -5.15 26.42 -0.86
C HIS A 331 -4.78 27.65 -1.72
N PRO A 332 -5.67 28.65 -1.91
CA PRO A 332 -5.41 29.85 -2.70
C PRO A 332 -4.12 30.62 -2.35
N GLU A 333 -3.67 30.54 -1.09
CA GLU A 333 -2.40 31.16 -0.67
C GLU A 333 -1.17 30.54 -1.35
N SER A 334 -1.27 29.29 -1.81
CA SER A 334 -0.20 28.53 -2.46
C SER A 334 -0.32 28.49 -3.98
N TYR A 335 -1.29 29.20 -4.59
CA TYR A 335 -1.48 29.19 -6.05
C TYR A 335 -0.27 29.69 -6.81
N ASN A 336 0.38 30.74 -6.30
CA ASN A 336 1.59 31.28 -6.92
C ASN A 336 2.72 30.24 -6.92
N LEU A 337 2.89 29.52 -5.81
CA LEU A 337 3.88 28.45 -5.69
C LEU A 337 3.58 27.30 -6.66
N ALA A 338 2.33 26.85 -6.74
CA ALA A 338 1.91 25.81 -7.67
C ALA A 338 2.16 26.20 -9.14
N LYS A 339 1.90 27.47 -9.51
CA LYS A 339 2.16 27.99 -10.86
C LYS A 339 3.66 28.08 -11.17
N ILE A 340 4.50 28.40 -10.20
CA ILE A 340 5.97 28.38 -10.37
C ILE A 340 6.44 26.94 -10.61
N LEU A 341 6.01 26.01 -9.76
CA LEU A 341 6.37 24.59 -9.88
C LEU A 341 5.97 24.02 -11.25
N ALA A 342 4.74 24.29 -11.69
CA ALA A 342 4.26 23.85 -13.00
C ALA A 342 5.10 24.42 -14.16
N LYS A 343 5.53 25.68 -14.07
CA LYS A 343 6.41 26.30 -15.07
C LYS A 343 7.80 25.66 -15.09
N ASP A 344 8.34 25.31 -13.93
CA ASP A 344 9.68 24.71 -13.84
C ASP A 344 9.67 23.28 -14.38
N VAL A 345 8.63 22.50 -14.11
CA VAL A 345 8.41 21.17 -14.71
C VAL A 345 8.28 21.29 -16.24
N TYR A 346 7.43 22.21 -16.72
CA TYR A 346 7.23 22.41 -18.16
C TYR A 346 8.51 22.83 -18.90
N LYS A 347 9.34 23.67 -18.28
CA LYS A 347 10.65 24.05 -18.84
C LYS A 347 11.62 22.86 -18.92
N CYS A 348 11.57 21.92 -17.98
CA CYS A 348 12.39 20.72 -18.02
C CYS A 348 11.98 19.77 -19.16
N GLU A 349 10.70 19.75 -19.54
CA GLU A 349 10.20 18.91 -20.64
C GLU A 349 10.48 19.51 -22.03
N ASN A 350 10.39 20.84 -22.18
CA ASN A 350 10.58 21.51 -23.48
C ASN A 350 12.01 22.03 -23.73
N GLY A 351 12.92 21.91 -22.76
CA GLY A 351 14.31 22.34 -22.88
C GLY A 351 15.27 21.23 -23.32
N ASP A 352 15.54 21.13 -24.62
CA ASP A 352 16.77 20.54 -25.21
C ASP A 352 17.21 19.14 -24.74
N THR A 353 16.35 18.19 -24.37
CA THR A 353 16.84 16.88 -23.88
C THR A 353 17.55 16.07 -24.98
N LEU A 354 17.24 16.30 -26.26
CA LEU A 354 17.82 15.58 -27.41
C LEU A 354 18.25 16.56 -28.52
N ALA A 355 19.55 16.87 -28.57
CA ALA A 355 20.17 17.68 -29.62
C ALA A 355 21.34 16.90 -30.26
N GLU A 356 21.63 17.17 -31.53
CA GLU A 356 22.80 16.60 -32.21
C GLU A 356 24.07 16.98 -31.43
N GLY A 357 24.86 15.97 -31.10
CA GLY A 357 26.07 16.10 -30.30
C GLY A 357 25.90 15.95 -28.79
N LYS A 358 24.68 15.77 -28.26
CA LYS A 358 24.49 15.42 -26.84
C LYS A 358 24.86 13.96 -26.58
N ILE A 359 25.40 13.73 -25.39
CA ILE A 359 25.74 12.40 -24.88
C ILE A 359 24.52 11.84 -24.17
N VAL A 360 24.13 10.63 -24.53
CA VAL A 360 22.92 9.95 -24.07
C VAL A 360 23.22 8.49 -23.79
N GLN A 361 22.50 7.91 -22.85
CA GLN A 361 22.58 6.48 -22.56
C GLN A 361 21.56 5.73 -23.42
N ALA A 362 21.99 4.63 -24.03
CA ALA A 362 21.16 3.81 -24.88
C ALA A 362 21.34 2.33 -24.53
N THR A 363 20.23 1.63 -24.31
CA THR A 363 20.24 0.20 -23.97
C THR A 363 20.11 -0.64 -25.24
N VAL A 364 21.00 -1.59 -25.45
CA VAL A 364 20.99 -2.48 -26.64
C VAL A 364 19.78 -3.40 -26.62
N ARG A 365 18.92 -3.32 -27.64
CA ARG A 365 17.73 -4.18 -27.82
C ARG A 365 18.01 -5.37 -28.73
N SER A 366 18.76 -5.17 -29.81
CA SER A 366 19.07 -6.23 -30.77
C SER A 366 20.35 -5.91 -31.53
N ILE A 367 21.14 -6.94 -31.80
CA ILE A 367 22.43 -6.83 -32.48
C ILE A 367 22.31 -7.56 -33.82
N GLN A 368 22.73 -6.90 -34.90
CA GLN A 368 22.92 -7.48 -36.23
C GLN A 368 24.38 -7.29 -36.65
N SER A 369 24.83 -8.03 -37.67
CA SER A 369 26.24 -8.06 -38.08
C SER A 369 26.84 -6.67 -38.40
N GLU A 370 26.01 -5.73 -38.90
CA GLU A 370 26.47 -4.39 -39.35
C GLU A 370 25.83 -3.21 -38.58
N ARG A 371 24.90 -3.47 -37.65
CA ARG A 371 24.20 -2.42 -36.88
C ARG A 371 23.60 -2.96 -35.58
N VAL A 372 23.47 -2.07 -34.60
CA VAL A 372 22.88 -2.34 -33.29
C VAL A 372 21.67 -1.44 -33.10
N PHE A 373 20.54 -2.04 -32.73
CA PHE A 373 19.33 -1.33 -32.33
C PHE A 373 19.35 -1.16 -30.83
N CYS A 374 19.12 0.07 -30.38
CA CYS A 374 19.12 0.43 -28.97
C CYS A 374 17.94 1.35 -28.66
N VAL A 375 17.65 1.53 -27.38
CA VAL A 375 16.55 2.37 -26.90
C VAL A 375 17.12 3.35 -25.91
N LEU A 376 16.84 4.63 -26.12
CA LEU A 376 17.23 5.71 -25.23
C LEU A 376 16.34 5.70 -23.97
N ASP A 377 16.80 6.30 -22.87
CA ASP A 377 15.98 6.45 -21.65
C ASP A 377 14.69 7.25 -21.90
N SER A 378 14.68 8.09 -22.93
CA SER A 378 13.49 8.81 -23.39
C SER A 378 12.48 7.92 -24.14
N GLY A 379 12.76 6.63 -24.32
CA GLY A 379 11.91 5.67 -25.04
C GLY A 379 12.05 5.71 -26.58
N LEU A 380 12.95 6.53 -27.13
CA LEU A 380 13.18 6.61 -28.58
C LEU A 380 14.10 5.50 -29.09
N ASP A 381 13.85 5.04 -30.32
CA ASP A 381 14.69 4.03 -30.97
C ASP A 381 15.98 4.67 -31.51
N GLY A 382 17.12 4.12 -31.08
CA GLY A 382 18.47 4.46 -31.49
C GLY A 382 19.10 3.41 -32.40
N ILE A 383 19.90 3.83 -33.38
CA ILE A 383 20.73 2.92 -34.19
C ILE A 383 22.19 3.33 -34.11
N LEU A 384 23.04 2.34 -33.82
CA LEU A 384 24.49 2.44 -33.87
C LEU A 384 25.01 1.56 -35.02
N PHE A 385 25.68 2.15 -36.00
CA PHE A 385 26.31 1.41 -37.10
C PHE A 385 27.68 0.86 -36.68
N LYS A 386 28.16 -0.20 -37.35
CA LYS A 386 29.51 -0.75 -37.14
C LYS A 386 30.60 0.31 -37.25
N ASP A 387 30.48 1.18 -38.25
CA ASP A 387 31.34 2.35 -38.47
C ASP A 387 31.25 3.42 -37.37
N GLY A 388 30.36 3.27 -36.39
CA GLY A 388 30.20 4.16 -35.25
C GLY A 388 30.76 3.59 -33.94
N PHE A 389 31.22 2.33 -33.93
CA PHE A 389 31.62 1.63 -32.69
C PHE A 389 33.12 1.72 -32.39
N SER A 390 34.00 1.57 -33.38
CA SER A 390 35.47 1.66 -33.21
C SER A 390 36.17 2.16 -34.49
N ASP A 391 37.32 2.82 -34.33
CA ASP A 391 38.18 3.31 -35.43
C ASP A 391 39.29 2.33 -35.83
N GLU A 392 39.42 1.20 -35.13
CA GLU A 392 40.40 0.17 -35.47
C GLU A 392 39.95 -0.62 -36.71
N ARG A 393 40.82 -0.69 -37.73
CA ARG A 393 40.58 -1.35 -39.03
C ARG A 393 40.74 -2.88 -38.95
N ASP A 394 40.20 -3.48 -37.90
CA ASP A 394 40.11 -4.93 -37.76
C ASP A 394 38.65 -5.38 -37.95
N GLU A 395 38.44 -6.51 -38.64
CA GLU A 395 37.12 -7.13 -38.82
C GLU A 395 36.57 -7.61 -37.48
N ILE A 396 35.97 -6.71 -36.72
CA ILE A 396 35.38 -7.00 -35.42
C ILE A 396 33.90 -7.30 -35.62
N ASP A 397 33.46 -8.50 -35.23
CA ASP A 397 32.04 -8.85 -35.15
C ASP A 397 31.42 -8.21 -33.90
N LEU A 398 30.40 -7.36 -34.13
CA LEU A 398 29.69 -6.64 -33.07
C LEU A 398 28.99 -7.59 -32.09
N THR A 399 28.61 -8.78 -32.55
CA THR A 399 27.94 -9.82 -31.78
C THR A 399 28.81 -10.38 -30.66
N THR A 400 30.14 -10.31 -30.82
CA THR A 400 31.09 -10.84 -29.82
C THR A 400 31.43 -9.82 -28.74
N LYS A 401 31.25 -8.53 -29.02
CA LYS A 401 31.62 -7.44 -28.10
C LYS A 401 30.45 -6.84 -27.32
N LEU A 402 29.23 -6.93 -27.85
CA LEU A 402 28.04 -6.33 -27.24
C LEU A 402 27.03 -7.40 -26.86
N GLN A 403 26.29 -7.17 -25.78
CA GLN A 403 25.18 -8.04 -25.36
C GLN A 403 23.85 -7.28 -25.35
N VAL A 404 22.77 -8.01 -25.64
CA VAL A 404 21.41 -7.46 -25.52
C VAL A 404 21.13 -7.14 -24.04
N GLY A 405 20.70 -5.91 -23.77
CA GLY A 405 20.51 -5.35 -22.43
C GLY A 405 21.70 -4.54 -21.91
N GLU A 406 22.82 -4.47 -22.64
CA GLU A 406 23.97 -3.64 -22.27
C GLU A 406 23.67 -2.15 -22.49
N ILE A 407 24.15 -1.30 -21.56
CA ILE A 407 23.96 0.16 -21.62
C ILE A 407 25.20 0.79 -22.25
N LEU A 408 25.01 1.47 -23.38
CA LEU A 408 26.04 2.19 -24.10
C LEU A 408 25.91 3.69 -23.88
N ILE A 409 27.05 4.35 -23.63
CA ILE A 409 27.14 5.81 -23.63
C ILE A 409 27.46 6.24 -25.05
N CYS A 410 26.51 6.89 -25.70
CA CYS A 410 26.58 7.25 -27.10
C CYS A 410 26.40 8.76 -27.28
N LYS A 411 27.00 9.32 -28.32
CA LYS A 411 26.70 10.69 -28.76
C LYS A 411 25.67 10.65 -29.89
N ILE A 412 24.68 11.52 -29.84
CA ILE A 412 23.71 11.67 -30.93
C ILE A 412 24.43 12.25 -32.14
N LYS A 413 24.54 11.47 -33.23
CA LYS A 413 25.13 11.92 -34.48
C LYS A 413 24.12 12.69 -35.32
N GLN A 414 22.89 12.17 -35.42
CA GLN A 414 21.83 12.75 -36.24
C GLN A 414 20.46 12.34 -35.72
N ILE A 415 19.48 13.24 -35.79
CA ILE A 415 18.08 12.95 -35.40
C ILE A 415 17.20 12.86 -36.64
N GLU A 416 16.70 11.65 -36.95
CA GLU A 416 15.77 11.42 -38.06
C GLU A 416 14.32 11.65 -37.60
N LYS A 417 13.90 12.92 -37.60
CA LYS A 417 12.56 13.32 -37.12
C LYS A 417 11.40 12.59 -37.83
N ASN A 418 11.53 12.36 -39.14
CA ASN A 418 10.47 11.74 -39.96
C ASN A 418 10.23 10.25 -39.65
N ARG A 419 11.17 9.58 -38.96
CA ARG A 419 11.09 8.16 -38.61
C ARG A 419 11.14 7.93 -37.10
N HIS A 420 11.08 9.01 -36.31
CA HIS A 420 11.20 9.01 -34.85
C HIS A 420 12.40 8.19 -34.35
N ARG A 421 13.56 8.35 -35.01
CA ARG A 421 14.75 7.52 -34.78
C ARG A 421 16.00 8.38 -34.64
N VAL A 422 16.94 7.91 -33.82
CA VAL A 422 18.18 8.63 -33.52
C VAL A 422 19.39 7.80 -33.97
N VAL A 423 20.30 8.41 -34.73
CA VAL A 423 21.57 7.76 -35.12
C VAL A 423 22.65 8.11 -34.11
N LEU A 424 23.32 7.10 -33.57
CA LEU A 424 24.27 7.21 -32.47
C LEU A 424 25.71 6.92 -32.93
N THR A 425 26.70 7.43 -32.19
CA THR A 425 28.13 7.13 -32.38
C THR A 425 28.88 7.04 -31.05
N CYS A 426 29.86 6.13 -30.97
CA CYS A 426 30.75 5.93 -29.81
C CYS A 426 32.20 6.38 -30.07
N LYS A 427 32.57 6.66 -31.33
CA LYS A 427 33.97 6.94 -31.76
C LYS A 427 34.65 8.11 -31.07
N GLU A 428 33.93 9.20 -30.83
CA GLU A 428 34.54 10.42 -30.25
C GLU A 428 34.77 10.35 -28.73
N ILE A 429 34.15 9.39 -28.03
CA ILE A 429 34.17 9.32 -26.56
C ILE A 429 35.42 8.57 -26.06
N GLN A 430 35.91 7.58 -26.82
CA GLN A 430 37.08 6.78 -26.44
C GLN A 430 38.41 7.53 -26.61
N SER A 431 38.47 8.56 -27.46
CA SER A 431 39.69 9.34 -27.73
C SER A 431 39.94 10.50 -26.76
N ARG A 432 39.04 10.80 -25.80
CA ARG A 432 39.12 11.99 -24.93
C ARG A 432 39.42 11.69 -23.45
N SER A 433 39.81 10.47 -23.09
CA SER A 433 40.15 10.12 -21.69
C SER A 433 41.50 10.70 -21.21
N SER A 434 42.18 11.55 -21.99
CA SER A 434 43.42 12.21 -21.56
C SER A 434 43.61 13.54 -22.28
N LYS A 435 43.55 14.65 -21.52
CA LYS A 435 43.86 16.05 -21.92
C LYS A 435 42.78 16.76 -22.76
N ASP A 436 41.84 17.42 -22.10
CA ASP A 436 41.85 18.90 -22.07
C ASP A 436 40.77 19.44 -21.14
N GLN A 437 41.13 20.53 -20.48
CA GLN A 437 40.37 21.21 -19.45
C GLN A 437 39.22 22.03 -20.05
N ASN A 438 38.19 22.26 -19.21
CA ASN A 438 37.08 23.21 -19.35
C ASN A 438 37.27 24.39 -20.33
N PRO A 439 36.14 24.91 -20.83
CA PRO A 439 35.77 26.24 -20.33
C PRO A 439 34.31 26.29 -19.89
N ARG A 440 34.12 26.52 -18.59
CA ARG A 440 32.91 27.17 -18.05
C ARG A 440 33.01 28.65 -18.41
N SER A 441 32.01 29.20 -19.09
CA SER A 441 31.75 30.64 -19.05
C SER A 441 31.03 30.93 -17.73
N VAL A 442 31.75 31.51 -16.77
CA VAL A 442 31.17 32.01 -15.52
C VAL A 442 31.12 33.53 -15.58
N ASP A 443 29.98 34.05 -15.14
CA ASP A 443 29.67 35.45 -14.87
C ASP A 443 30.73 36.13 -13.98
N PRO A 444 31.24 37.33 -14.33
CA PRO A 444 32.25 38.07 -13.56
C PRO A 444 31.86 38.59 -12.16
N TYR A 445 30.62 38.41 -11.66
CA TYR A 445 30.18 39.11 -10.43
C TYR A 445 29.64 38.26 -9.27
N TYR A 446 29.78 36.93 -9.27
CA TYR A 446 29.21 36.12 -8.18
C TYR A 446 30.28 35.39 -7.34
N CYS A 447 30.51 35.87 -6.12
CA CYS A 447 31.23 35.18 -5.04
C CYS A 447 30.30 35.03 -3.84
N GLU A 448 30.00 33.81 -3.40
CA GLU A 448 30.34 33.31 -2.06
C GLU A 448 29.92 31.83 -1.83
N ASP A 449 30.91 31.07 -1.34
CA ASP A 449 30.89 29.95 -0.40
C ASP A 449 29.70 28.97 -0.32
N GLN A 450 29.83 27.85 -1.05
CA GLN A 450 29.35 26.53 -0.60
C GLN A 450 30.28 25.41 -1.07
N SER A 451 31.47 25.31 -0.46
CA SER A 451 32.39 24.18 -0.63
C SER A 451 32.15 23.07 0.40
N SER A 452 30.88 22.71 0.66
CA SER A 452 30.55 21.58 1.54
C SER A 452 29.27 20.79 1.20
N LEU A 453 28.50 21.15 0.16
CA LEU A 453 27.23 20.46 -0.16
C LEU A 453 27.26 19.57 -1.42
N SER A 454 28.22 19.77 -2.34
CA SER A 454 28.21 19.07 -3.63
C SER A 454 28.80 17.65 -3.58
N GLN A 455 29.64 17.32 -2.60
CA GLN A 455 30.21 15.98 -2.47
C GLN A 455 29.28 14.99 -1.75
N GLU A 456 28.30 15.47 -0.98
CA GLU A 456 27.26 14.62 -0.40
C GLU A 456 26.16 14.31 -1.43
N GLN A 457 25.68 15.30 -2.19
CA GLN A 457 24.55 15.11 -3.13
C GLN A 457 24.86 14.14 -4.30
N GLU A 458 26.10 14.09 -4.81
CA GLU A 458 26.50 13.17 -5.89
C GLU A 458 26.65 11.71 -5.43
N LYS A 459 26.91 11.47 -4.12
CA LYS A 459 26.88 10.11 -3.54
C LYS A 459 25.45 9.64 -3.33
N THR A 460 24.56 10.52 -2.86
CA THR A 460 23.15 10.17 -2.61
C THR A 460 22.40 9.84 -3.89
N GLN A 461 22.64 10.56 -5.00
CA GLN A 461 22.00 10.28 -6.29
C GLN A 461 22.43 8.94 -6.92
N LYS A 462 23.67 8.50 -6.72
CA LYS A 462 24.15 7.19 -7.21
C LYS A 462 23.68 6.00 -6.36
N GLU A 463 23.30 6.21 -5.10
CA GLU A 463 22.69 5.19 -4.25
C GLU A 463 21.18 5.03 -4.48
N LEU A 464 20.46 6.11 -4.78
CA LEU A 464 19.01 6.10 -5.01
C LEU A 464 18.58 5.30 -6.26
N ALA A 465 19.41 5.26 -7.30
CA ALA A 465 19.14 4.50 -8.52
C ALA A 465 19.24 2.96 -8.33
N LYS A 466 19.91 2.47 -7.28
CA LYS A 466 20.06 1.02 -7.00
C LYS A 466 18.89 0.42 -6.21
N LYS A 467 17.97 1.23 -5.70
CA LYS A 467 16.92 0.79 -4.76
C LYS A 467 15.58 0.41 -5.41
N HIS A 468 15.41 0.54 -6.73
CA HIS A 468 14.11 0.25 -7.36
C HIS A 468 13.90 -1.26 -7.56
N VAL A 469 13.24 -1.90 -6.59
CA VAL A 469 12.68 -3.25 -6.73
C VAL A 469 11.39 -3.14 -7.54
N LYS A 470 11.23 -3.95 -8.59
CA LYS A 470 10.01 -3.94 -9.43
C LYS A 470 8.79 -4.33 -8.59
N PRO A 471 7.73 -3.51 -8.50
CA PRO A 471 6.53 -3.83 -7.74
C PRO A 471 5.80 -5.03 -8.37
N ARG A 472 5.16 -5.85 -7.52
CA ARG A 472 4.50 -7.10 -7.89
C ARG A 472 3.01 -7.05 -7.59
N MET A 473 2.23 -7.76 -8.40
CA MET A 473 0.77 -7.86 -8.29
C MET A 473 0.39 -9.05 -7.38
N ILE A 474 0.82 -8.98 -6.11
CA ILE A 474 0.51 -10.01 -5.11
C ILE A 474 -0.35 -9.36 -4.02
N VAL A 475 -1.59 -9.84 -3.89
CA VAL A 475 -2.54 -9.37 -2.86
C VAL A 475 -2.50 -10.34 -1.68
N HIS A 476 -1.77 -9.99 -0.63
CA HIS A 476 -1.70 -10.78 0.61
C HIS A 476 -1.43 -9.86 1.83
N PRO A 477 -2.07 -10.07 3.00
CA PRO A 477 -1.95 -9.17 4.15
C PRO A 477 -0.52 -9.01 4.70
N ARG A 478 0.33 -10.03 4.49
CA ARG A 478 1.75 -10.04 4.87
C ARG A 478 2.71 -9.89 3.69
N PHE A 479 2.23 -9.48 2.51
CA PHE A 479 3.10 -9.13 1.37
C PHE A 479 3.13 -7.61 1.18
N GLN A 480 4.31 -7.04 0.96
CA GLN A 480 4.49 -5.62 0.68
C GLN A 480 5.50 -5.39 -0.45
N ASN A 481 5.20 -4.46 -1.34
CA ASN A 481 6.13 -4.02 -2.39
C ASN A 481 7.15 -3.03 -1.85
N ILE A 482 8.00 -3.53 -0.96
CA ILE A 482 9.04 -2.75 -0.27
C ILE A 482 10.40 -3.40 -0.46
N THR A 483 11.46 -2.61 -0.33
CA THR A 483 12.84 -3.10 -0.35
C THR A 483 13.18 -3.84 0.95
N PHE A 484 14.32 -4.53 0.96
CA PHE A 484 14.81 -5.20 2.17
C PHE A 484 15.06 -4.22 3.33
N GLU A 485 15.59 -3.03 3.03
CA GLU A 485 15.84 -1.99 4.03
C GLU A 485 14.54 -1.46 4.63
N GLU A 486 13.56 -1.16 3.77
CA GLU A 486 12.21 -0.76 4.18
C GLU A 486 11.50 -1.86 4.97
N ALA A 487 11.73 -3.15 4.65
CA ALA A 487 11.18 -4.26 5.42
C ALA A 487 11.73 -4.33 6.85
N MET A 488 13.02 -4.00 7.06
CA MET A 488 13.59 -3.92 8.41
C MET A 488 13.01 -2.74 9.20
N GLU A 489 12.85 -1.59 8.55
CA GLU A 489 12.22 -0.40 9.14
C GLU A 489 10.76 -0.68 9.51
N TYR A 490 9.99 -1.28 8.60
CA TYR A 490 8.60 -1.70 8.80
C TYR A 490 8.42 -2.72 9.94
N LEU A 491 9.43 -3.54 10.21
CA LEU A 491 9.41 -4.49 11.32
C LEU A 491 10.01 -3.91 12.61
N SER A 492 10.60 -2.71 12.59
CA SER A 492 11.33 -2.17 13.75
C SER A 492 10.45 -1.90 14.96
N ASP A 493 9.25 -1.37 14.75
CA ASP A 493 8.24 -1.07 15.75
C ASP A 493 7.37 -2.28 16.15
N LYS A 494 7.49 -3.39 15.41
CA LYS A 494 6.68 -4.60 15.62
C LYS A 494 7.23 -5.54 16.69
N ALA A 495 6.38 -6.46 17.14
CA ALA A 495 6.76 -7.50 18.09
C ALA A 495 7.75 -8.53 17.49
N VAL A 496 8.54 -9.15 18.37
CA VAL A 496 9.46 -10.23 17.97
C VAL A 496 8.69 -11.43 17.43
N GLY A 497 9.13 -11.93 16.28
CA GLY A 497 8.50 -13.00 15.51
C GLY A 497 7.57 -12.54 14.40
N GLU A 498 7.26 -11.23 14.31
CA GLU A 498 6.54 -10.70 13.15
C GLU A 498 7.39 -10.81 11.88
N SER A 499 6.72 -11.05 10.74
CA SER A 499 7.36 -11.30 9.46
C SER A 499 6.60 -10.66 8.30
N THR A 500 7.33 -10.40 7.21
CA THR A 500 6.79 -9.83 5.97
C THR A 500 7.44 -10.46 4.75
N PHE A 501 6.65 -10.68 3.71
CA PHE A 501 7.11 -11.06 2.38
C PHE A 501 7.26 -9.80 1.52
N HIS A 502 8.31 -9.77 0.71
CA HIS A 502 8.55 -8.65 -0.20
C HIS A 502 9.32 -9.13 -1.44
N PRO A 503 9.30 -8.38 -2.56
CA PRO A 503 10.02 -8.81 -3.74
C PRO A 503 11.53 -8.90 -3.49
N SER A 504 12.17 -9.87 -4.13
CA SER A 504 13.60 -10.10 -4.01
C SER A 504 14.38 -9.30 -5.04
N SER A 505 15.54 -8.77 -4.64
CA SER A 505 16.50 -8.15 -5.55
C SER A 505 17.15 -9.14 -6.52
N ARG A 506 17.01 -10.46 -6.30
CA ARG A 506 17.51 -11.50 -7.20
C ARG A 506 16.67 -11.68 -8.47
N GLY A 507 15.48 -11.09 -8.54
CA GLY A 507 14.62 -11.10 -9.72
C GLY A 507 13.21 -11.62 -9.47
N SER A 508 12.39 -11.60 -10.52
CA SER A 508 10.95 -11.91 -10.49
C SER A 508 10.61 -13.39 -10.24
N SER A 509 11.60 -14.28 -10.22
CA SER A 509 11.44 -15.69 -9.81
C SER A 509 11.80 -15.94 -8.35
N TYR A 510 12.05 -14.88 -7.58
CA TYR A 510 12.41 -14.95 -6.17
C TYR A 510 11.51 -14.04 -5.32
N LEU A 511 11.16 -14.54 -4.14
CA LEU A 511 10.48 -13.80 -3.09
C LEU A 511 11.35 -13.81 -1.83
N SER A 512 11.34 -12.73 -1.06
CA SER A 512 12.09 -12.64 0.19
C SER A 512 11.13 -12.62 1.37
N LEU A 513 11.45 -13.39 2.41
CA LEU A 513 10.78 -13.42 3.71
C LEU A 513 11.72 -12.85 4.76
N THR A 514 11.30 -11.77 5.43
CA THR A 514 12.06 -11.14 6.51
C THR A 514 11.31 -11.28 7.83
N ILE A 515 12.00 -11.71 8.90
CA ILE A 515 11.44 -11.97 10.23
C ILE A 515 12.23 -11.20 11.29
N LYS A 516 11.53 -10.54 12.24
CA LYS A 516 12.17 -9.90 13.40
C LYS A 516 12.55 -10.95 14.44
N ILE A 517 13.85 -11.17 14.66
CA ILE A 517 14.37 -12.11 15.67
C ILE A 517 14.55 -11.42 17.02
N TYR A 518 15.07 -10.20 17.01
CA TYR A 518 15.27 -9.38 18.20
C TYR A 518 15.34 -7.90 17.80
N ASP A 519 15.37 -6.99 18.75
CA ASP A 519 15.53 -5.57 18.45
C ASP A 519 16.88 -5.32 17.77
N GLY A 520 16.82 -4.79 16.54
CA GLY A 520 17.98 -4.59 15.68
C GLY A 520 18.55 -5.87 15.04
N VAL A 521 17.87 -7.02 15.16
CA VAL A 521 18.30 -8.29 14.55
C VAL A 521 17.16 -8.90 13.73
N TYR A 522 17.34 -8.87 12.42
CA TYR A 522 16.38 -9.36 11.43
C TYR A 522 17.00 -10.48 10.63
N ALA A 523 16.22 -11.54 10.40
CA ALA A 523 16.65 -12.69 9.65
C ALA A 523 15.88 -12.77 8.33
N HIS A 524 16.59 -13.03 7.24
CA HIS A 524 16.00 -13.10 5.90
C HIS A 524 16.16 -14.48 5.29
N LYS A 525 15.11 -14.93 4.59
CA LYS A 525 15.07 -16.17 3.82
C LYS A 525 14.61 -15.88 2.40
N GLU A 526 15.35 -16.40 1.44
CA GLU A 526 14.93 -16.38 0.04
C GLU A 526 14.08 -17.61 -0.30
N ILE A 527 13.03 -17.35 -1.07
CA ILE A 527 12.05 -18.31 -1.56
C ILE A 527 12.14 -18.30 -3.08
N THR A 528 12.32 -19.48 -3.66
CA THR A 528 12.33 -19.64 -5.12
C THR A 528 10.93 -19.93 -5.61
N GLU A 529 10.48 -19.24 -6.64
CA GLU A 529 9.16 -19.40 -7.24
C GLU A 529 9.26 -20.16 -8.56
N GLY A 530 8.54 -21.27 -8.66
CA GLY A 530 8.40 -22.05 -9.90
C GLY A 530 7.12 -21.75 -10.67
N GLY A 531 7.06 -22.24 -11.91
CA GLY A 531 5.87 -22.14 -12.76
C GLY A 531 5.59 -20.77 -13.39
N LYS A 532 6.61 -19.91 -13.50
CA LYS A 532 6.53 -18.61 -14.20
C LYS A 532 7.05 -18.71 -15.63
N ASP A 533 6.31 -18.14 -16.58
CA ASP A 533 6.76 -18.02 -17.96
C ASP A 533 7.61 -16.75 -18.12
N GLN A 534 8.88 -16.92 -18.53
CA GLN A 534 9.83 -15.82 -18.72
C GLN A 534 9.48 -14.93 -19.92
N LYS A 535 8.58 -15.38 -20.81
CA LYS A 535 8.12 -14.62 -21.97
C LYS A 535 6.86 -13.81 -21.69
N ASP A 536 6.12 -14.13 -20.64
CA ASP A 536 4.90 -13.44 -20.24
C ASP A 536 5.18 -12.44 -19.10
N ALA A 537 5.14 -11.14 -19.43
CA ALA A 537 5.36 -10.07 -18.46
C ALA A 537 4.35 -10.11 -17.29
N MET A 538 3.13 -10.59 -17.51
CA MET A 538 2.11 -10.70 -16.45
C MET A 538 2.41 -11.85 -15.50
N SER A 539 2.90 -12.98 -16.01
CA SER A 539 3.34 -14.13 -15.19
C SER A 539 4.45 -13.76 -14.21
N LEU A 540 5.36 -12.86 -14.60
CA LEU A 540 6.48 -12.41 -13.76
C LEU A 540 6.06 -11.50 -12.60
N LEU A 541 4.93 -10.81 -12.73
CA LEU A 541 4.39 -9.91 -11.71
C LEU A 541 3.52 -10.62 -10.66
N HIS A 542 2.97 -11.79 -11.00
CA HIS A 542 2.16 -12.62 -10.08
C HIS A 542 3.03 -13.58 -9.26
N LEU A 543 2.44 -14.18 -8.22
CA LEU A 543 3.10 -15.23 -7.42
C LEU A 543 3.26 -16.51 -8.27
N GLY A 544 4.40 -17.19 -8.14
CA GLY A 544 4.63 -18.47 -8.82
C GLY A 544 3.71 -19.59 -8.33
N LYS A 545 3.51 -20.61 -9.16
CA LYS A 545 2.66 -21.77 -8.84
C LYS A 545 3.26 -22.69 -7.77
N THR A 546 4.57 -22.64 -7.58
CA THR A 546 5.26 -23.44 -6.56
C THR A 546 6.25 -22.57 -5.80
N LEU A 547 6.36 -22.79 -4.48
CA LEU A 547 7.32 -22.10 -3.63
C LEU A 547 8.31 -23.11 -3.05
N LYS A 548 9.60 -22.82 -3.15
CA LYS A 548 10.67 -23.65 -2.58
C LYS A 548 11.50 -22.86 -1.57
N ILE A 549 11.64 -23.41 -0.37
CA ILE A 549 12.40 -22.81 0.74
C ILE A 549 13.50 -23.79 1.18
N GLY A 550 14.74 -23.52 0.77
CA GLY A 550 15.83 -24.47 0.99
C GLY A 550 15.59 -25.78 0.23
N ASP A 551 15.54 -26.91 0.95
CA ASP A 551 15.28 -28.23 0.38
C ASP A 551 13.80 -28.63 0.43
N GLU A 552 12.93 -27.81 1.03
CA GLU A 552 11.50 -28.08 1.17
C GLU A 552 10.71 -27.45 0.01
N ASN A 553 9.98 -28.27 -0.74
CA ASN A 553 9.05 -27.84 -1.78
C ASN A 553 7.64 -27.72 -1.19
N PHE A 554 7.01 -26.58 -1.43
CA PHE A 554 5.61 -26.33 -1.12
C PHE A 554 4.82 -26.47 -2.43
N GLU A 555 4.69 -27.72 -2.88
CA GLU A 555 3.84 -28.12 -4.01
C GLU A 555 2.50 -28.65 -3.48
N ASP A 556 1.45 -28.53 -4.28
CA ASP A 556 0.06 -28.87 -3.99
C ASP A 556 -0.08 -30.16 -3.15
N LEU A 557 -0.41 -29.98 -1.87
CA LEU A 557 -0.75 -31.08 -0.97
C LEU A 557 -2.23 -31.40 -1.18
N ASP A 558 -2.47 -32.33 -2.10
CA ASP A 558 -3.76 -32.80 -2.61
C ASP A 558 -4.70 -33.48 -1.57
N GLU A 559 -4.49 -33.35 -0.26
CA GLU A 559 -5.38 -33.97 0.74
C GLU A 559 -6.23 -32.99 1.56
N VAL A 560 -5.86 -31.70 1.64
CA VAL A 560 -6.62 -30.72 2.46
C VAL A 560 -7.25 -29.60 1.60
N GLY A 561 -6.71 -29.35 0.41
CA GLY A 561 -7.20 -28.31 -0.51
C GLY A 561 -8.55 -28.61 -1.20
N ALA A 562 -9.03 -29.86 -1.14
CA ALA A 562 -10.31 -30.22 -1.74
C ALA A 562 -11.53 -29.65 -0.97
N LEU A 563 -11.35 -29.23 0.29
CA LEU A 563 -12.46 -28.75 1.14
C LEU A 563 -12.74 -27.23 1.01
N TYR A 564 -11.87 -26.48 0.32
CA TYR A 564 -11.95 -25.03 0.17
C TYR A 564 -11.72 -24.60 -1.29
N ARG A 565 -12.51 -25.16 -2.22
CA ARG A 565 -12.40 -24.83 -3.67
C ARG A 565 -13.16 -23.57 -4.11
N ASP A 566 -13.70 -22.79 -3.19
CA ASP A 566 -14.39 -21.55 -3.51
C ASP A 566 -13.55 -20.34 -3.06
N PHE A 567 -12.91 -19.70 -4.04
CA PHE A 567 -12.15 -18.43 -3.96
C PHE A 567 -10.83 -18.45 -3.15
N GLU A 568 -9.76 -17.95 -3.80
CA GLU A 568 -8.44 -17.62 -3.23
C GLU A 568 -7.37 -18.72 -3.07
N SER A 569 -6.93 -19.31 -4.18
CA SER A 569 -5.66 -20.08 -4.24
C SER A 569 -4.41 -19.27 -3.82
N LEU A 570 -4.49 -17.93 -3.68
CA LEU A 570 -3.37 -17.06 -3.34
C LEU A 570 -3.09 -16.95 -1.83
N TYR A 571 -4.11 -17.11 -0.97
CA TYR A 571 -3.93 -17.13 0.49
C TYR A 571 -3.33 -18.45 0.98
N ALA A 572 -3.52 -19.53 0.22
CA ALA A 572 -3.02 -20.85 0.56
C ALA A 572 -1.49 -20.89 0.64
N TYR A 573 -0.74 -20.62 -0.44
CA TYR A 573 0.72 -20.87 -0.41
C TYR A 573 1.50 -20.03 0.62
N CYS A 574 1.21 -18.73 0.73
CA CYS A 574 1.82 -17.90 1.77
C CYS A 574 1.37 -18.32 3.18
N GLY A 575 0.11 -18.73 3.35
CA GLY A 575 -0.40 -19.31 4.60
C GLY A 575 0.32 -20.60 4.98
N TRP A 576 0.58 -21.50 4.04
CA TRP A 576 1.25 -22.77 4.33
C TRP A 576 2.73 -22.59 4.66
N VAL A 577 3.39 -21.59 4.07
CA VAL A 577 4.74 -21.18 4.49
C VAL A 577 4.71 -20.63 5.92
N MET A 578 3.67 -19.87 6.29
CA MET A 578 3.51 -19.38 7.66
C MET A 578 3.35 -20.54 8.64
N ASP A 579 2.37 -21.43 8.41
CA ASP A 579 2.03 -22.51 9.33
C ASP A 579 3.15 -23.56 9.47
N ARG A 580 3.80 -23.94 8.37
CA ARG A 580 4.79 -25.03 8.37
C ARG A 580 6.22 -24.56 8.64
N TYR A 581 6.54 -23.30 8.36
CA TYR A 581 7.91 -22.80 8.46
C TYR A 581 8.06 -21.66 9.47
N VAL A 582 7.24 -20.61 9.39
CA VAL A 582 7.40 -19.41 10.23
C VAL A 582 6.93 -19.64 11.66
N ASP A 583 5.73 -20.17 11.85
CA ASP A 583 5.11 -20.32 13.17
C ASP A 583 5.90 -21.26 14.10
N PRO A 584 6.40 -22.43 13.64
CA PRO A 584 7.30 -23.26 14.44
C PRO A 584 8.60 -22.52 14.82
N LEU A 585 9.15 -21.74 13.89
CA LEU A 585 10.37 -20.97 14.12
C LEU A 585 10.15 -19.87 15.18
N VAL A 586 9.04 -19.14 15.09
CA VAL A 586 8.64 -18.11 16.07
C VAL A 586 8.35 -18.73 17.43
N THR A 587 7.76 -19.93 17.47
CA THR A 587 7.51 -20.67 18.71
C THR A 587 8.83 -21.00 19.42
N HIS A 588 9.80 -21.58 18.71
CA HIS A 588 11.13 -21.86 19.27
C HIS A 588 11.90 -20.58 19.64
N LEU A 589 11.78 -19.51 18.85
CA LEU A 589 12.36 -18.21 19.17
C LEU A 589 11.84 -17.69 20.51
N LYS A 590 10.52 -17.62 20.69
CA LYS A 590 9.89 -17.16 21.93
C LYS A 590 10.26 -18.05 23.12
N ALA A 591 10.37 -19.36 22.91
CA ALA A 591 10.83 -20.29 23.95
C ALA A 591 12.25 -19.95 24.44
N MET A 592 13.18 -19.64 23.52
CA MET A 592 14.56 -19.29 23.87
C MET A 592 14.65 -17.93 24.58
N LEU A 593 13.93 -16.92 24.09
CA LEU A 593 13.91 -15.59 24.70
C LEU A 593 13.35 -15.58 26.12
N ASN A 594 12.41 -16.48 26.42
CA ASN A 594 11.80 -16.63 27.73
C ASN A 594 12.53 -17.65 28.63
N TYR A 595 13.63 -18.25 28.15
CA TYR A 595 14.37 -19.23 28.94
C TYR A 595 15.08 -18.57 30.13
N ARG A 596 15.03 -19.22 31.31
CA ARG A 596 15.57 -18.69 32.58
C ARG A 596 17.05 -18.28 32.55
N LYS A 597 17.86 -18.89 31.68
CA LYS A 597 19.29 -18.60 31.51
C LYS A 597 19.58 -17.71 30.28
N PHE A 598 18.55 -17.13 29.67
CA PHE A 598 18.70 -16.12 28.64
C PHE A 598 19.14 -14.78 29.25
N ARG A 599 20.07 -14.08 28.57
CA ARG A 599 20.60 -12.79 28.95
C ARG A 599 20.52 -11.84 27.76
N ARG A 600 20.07 -10.61 28.04
CA ARG A 600 20.01 -9.51 27.05
C ARG A 600 21.29 -8.71 27.14
N GLY A 601 21.75 -8.17 26.01
CA GLY A 601 22.97 -7.36 25.94
C GLY A 601 23.94 -7.85 24.87
N LYS A 602 24.97 -7.05 24.62
CA LYS A 602 26.03 -7.39 23.67
C LYS A 602 26.93 -8.48 24.25
N LYS A 603 27.65 -9.20 23.38
CA LYS A 603 28.56 -10.31 23.78
C LYS A 603 29.49 -9.94 24.94
N ALA A 604 30.11 -8.75 24.91
CA ALA A 604 31.01 -8.28 25.95
C ALA A 604 30.31 -8.09 27.31
N GLU A 605 29.11 -7.50 27.33
CA GLU A 605 28.32 -7.29 28.55
C GLU A 605 27.91 -8.63 29.17
N VAL A 606 27.55 -9.60 28.32
CA VAL A 606 27.21 -10.96 28.75
C VAL A 606 28.43 -11.68 29.34
N ASP A 607 29.62 -11.45 28.78
CA ASP A 607 30.86 -12.01 29.32
C ASP A 607 31.20 -11.44 30.69
N ASP A 608 31.04 -10.14 30.89
CA ASP A 608 31.27 -9.49 32.19
C ASP A 608 30.31 -10.05 33.25
N LEU A 609 29.03 -10.23 32.90
CA LEU A 609 28.03 -10.86 33.77
C LEU A 609 28.38 -12.30 34.12
N LEU A 610 28.87 -13.08 33.14
CA LEU A 610 29.32 -14.46 33.38
C LEU A 610 30.56 -14.50 34.27
N ARG A 611 31.52 -13.59 34.08
CA ARG A 611 32.71 -13.50 34.94
C ARG A 611 32.33 -13.14 36.38
N ALA A 612 31.36 -12.23 36.57
CA ALA A 612 30.82 -11.92 37.88
C ALA A 612 30.15 -13.15 38.54
N GLU A 613 29.25 -13.85 37.82
CA GLU A 613 28.61 -15.08 38.35
C GLU A 613 29.64 -16.19 38.66
N LYS A 614 30.72 -16.27 37.87
CA LYS A 614 31.82 -17.22 38.11
C LYS A 614 32.65 -16.86 39.34
N SER A 615 32.84 -15.57 39.61
CA SER A 615 33.53 -15.07 40.80
C SER A 615 32.75 -15.43 42.07
N ASP A 616 31.42 -15.32 42.03
CA ASP A 616 30.55 -15.69 43.16
C ASP A 616 30.49 -17.20 43.39
N TYR A 617 30.60 -18.00 42.32
CA TYR A 617 30.54 -19.46 42.36
C TYR A 617 31.69 -20.14 41.60
N PRO A 618 32.94 -20.13 42.14
CA PRO A 618 34.12 -20.60 41.40
C PRO A 618 34.05 -22.07 40.94
N MET A 619 33.39 -22.94 41.72
CA MET A 619 33.26 -24.37 41.43
C MET A 619 32.15 -24.69 40.42
N ARG A 620 31.28 -23.73 40.10
CA ARG A 620 30.15 -23.92 39.19
C ARG A 620 30.54 -23.57 37.75
N ILE A 621 30.09 -24.36 36.79
CA ILE A 621 30.09 -23.94 35.39
C ILE A 621 28.94 -22.97 35.19
N VAL A 622 29.27 -21.72 34.89
CA VAL A 622 28.29 -20.68 34.56
C VAL A 622 28.09 -20.64 33.06
N TYR A 623 26.82 -20.56 32.64
CA TYR A 623 26.45 -20.47 31.24
C TYR A 623 25.18 -19.65 31.08
N CYS A 624 25.02 -19.06 29.91
CA CYS A 624 23.81 -18.35 29.51
C CYS A 624 23.61 -18.42 27.99
N PHE A 625 22.37 -18.11 27.58
CA PHE A 625 22.02 -17.92 26.17
C PHE A 625 21.87 -16.43 25.87
N GLY A 626 22.26 -16.00 24.67
CA GLY A 626 22.07 -14.64 24.19
C GLY A 626 21.73 -14.60 22.70
N ILE A 627 21.47 -13.39 22.21
CA ILE A 627 21.26 -13.14 20.77
C ILE A 627 22.61 -13.10 20.06
N CYS A 628 22.67 -13.75 18.89
CA CYS A 628 23.77 -13.55 17.97
C CYS A 628 23.45 -12.37 17.03
N HIS A 629 24.17 -11.25 17.19
CA HIS A 629 24.07 -10.12 16.27
C HIS A 629 24.85 -10.35 14.96
N GLU A 630 25.83 -11.26 14.97
CA GLU A 630 26.66 -11.60 13.80
C GLU A 630 25.90 -12.49 12.79
N HIS A 631 25.01 -13.37 13.30
CA HIS A 631 24.30 -14.38 12.52
C HIS A 631 22.81 -14.42 12.90
N PRO A 632 21.95 -13.65 12.22
CA PRO A 632 20.52 -13.66 12.45
C PRO A 632 19.91 -15.05 12.24
N GLY A 633 19.20 -15.55 13.24
CA GLY A 633 18.69 -16.92 13.27
C GLY A 633 19.60 -17.91 14.02
N ALA A 634 20.69 -17.45 14.63
CA ALA A 634 21.42 -18.21 15.64
C ALA A 634 21.32 -17.55 17.03
N PHE A 635 21.40 -18.37 18.07
CA PHE A 635 21.67 -17.95 19.44
C PHE A 635 23.12 -18.23 19.80
N ILE A 636 23.66 -17.45 20.73
CA ILE A 636 24.99 -17.67 21.30
C ILE A 636 24.84 -18.33 22.67
N LEU A 637 25.51 -19.46 22.88
CA LEU A 637 25.69 -20.11 24.17
C LEU A 637 27.07 -19.71 24.70
N SER A 638 27.09 -18.89 25.74
CA SER A 638 28.31 -18.42 26.39
C SER A 638 28.50 -19.16 27.71
N TYR A 639 29.70 -19.67 27.99
CA TYR A 639 29.99 -20.41 29.23
C TYR A 639 31.44 -20.29 29.68
N ILE A 640 31.66 -20.34 31.00
CA ILE A 640 33.01 -20.34 31.60
C ILE A 640 33.21 -21.66 32.35
N ARG A 641 34.19 -22.45 31.88
CA ARG A 641 34.62 -23.68 32.57
C ARG A 641 35.62 -23.37 33.67
N ASN A 642 36.80 -22.88 33.27
CA ASN A 642 37.89 -22.53 34.16
C ASN A 642 37.99 -20.99 34.29
N THR A 643 38.69 -20.35 33.36
CA THR A 643 39.01 -18.91 33.42
C THR A 643 38.41 -18.11 32.26
N ASN A 644 38.51 -18.62 31.02
CA ASN A 644 38.09 -17.89 29.83
C ASN A 644 36.64 -18.21 29.43
N PRO A 645 35.86 -17.22 28.98
CA PRO A 645 34.55 -17.45 28.36
C PRO A 645 34.72 -18.15 27.00
N HIS A 646 33.86 -19.13 26.77
CA HIS A 646 33.72 -19.85 25.51
C HIS A 646 32.35 -19.53 24.91
N HIS A 647 32.28 -19.51 23.58
CA HIS A 647 31.06 -19.24 22.83
C HIS A 647 30.83 -20.32 21.79
N GLU A 648 29.61 -20.82 21.75
CA GLU A 648 29.14 -21.72 20.71
C GLU A 648 27.80 -21.23 20.15
N TYR A 649 27.51 -21.55 18.89
CA TYR A 649 26.31 -21.09 18.20
C TYR A 649 25.26 -22.20 18.11
N ILE A 650 23.99 -21.80 18.27
CA ILE A 650 22.83 -22.68 18.19
C ILE A 650 21.94 -22.16 17.06
N GLY A 651 21.76 -22.96 16.00
CA GLY A 651 20.91 -22.60 14.87
C GLY A 651 19.44 -22.78 15.21
N LEU A 652 18.60 -21.80 14.87
CA LEU A 652 17.15 -21.85 15.00
C LEU A 652 16.53 -22.43 13.72
N TYR A 653 15.71 -23.47 13.85
CA TYR A 653 15.03 -24.14 12.74
C TYR A 653 13.55 -24.39 13.06
N PRO A 654 12.69 -24.62 12.03
CA PRO A 654 11.30 -25.02 12.25
C PRO A 654 11.17 -26.31 13.08
N LYS A 655 12.15 -27.22 12.97
CA LYS A 655 12.20 -28.49 13.74
C LYS A 655 12.83 -28.37 15.13
N GLY A 656 13.24 -27.16 15.54
CA GLY A 656 13.86 -26.91 16.86
C GLY A 656 15.23 -26.26 16.78
N PHE A 657 16.12 -26.61 17.72
CA PHE A 657 17.46 -26.04 17.88
C PHE A 657 18.53 -26.99 17.39
N LYS A 658 19.42 -26.52 16.52
CA LYS A 658 20.56 -27.31 16.03
C LYS A 658 21.83 -26.92 16.76
N PHE A 659 22.46 -27.87 17.45
CA PHE A 659 23.67 -27.68 18.21
C PHE A 659 24.61 -28.89 18.04
N ARG A 660 25.88 -28.67 17.69
CA ARG A 660 26.90 -29.70 17.43
C ARG A 660 26.41 -30.87 16.54
N LYS A 661 25.74 -30.55 15.42
CA LYS A 661 25.13 -31.50 14.45
C LYS A 661 23.90 -32.28 14.95
N HIS A 662 23.48 -32.10 16.20
CA HIS A 662 22.24 -32.67 16.73
C HIS A 662 21.11 -31.64 16.68
N THR A 663 19.89 -32.10 16.45
CA THR A 663 18.67 -31.28 16.48
C THR A 663 17.87 -31.61 17.73
N PHE A 664 17.43 -30.59 18.45
CA PHE A 664 16.69 -30.68 19.70
C PHE A 664 15.35 -29.96 19.56
N ASP A 665 14.26 -30.63 19.91
CA ASP A 665 12.90 -30.08 19.90
C ASP A 665 12.64 -29.10 21.06
N ASN A 666 13.36 -29.25 22.18
CA ASN A 666 13.25 -28.36 23.34
C ASN A 666 14.64 -28.01 23.92
N ILE A 667 14.74 -26.79 24.45
CA ILE A 667 15.90 -26.19 25.10
C ILE A 667 16.42 -27.06 26.25
N ASP A 668 15.54 -27.68 27.04
CA ASP A 668 15.99 -28.49 28.17
C ASP A 668 16.79 -29.73 27.75
N ARG A 669 16.43 -30.36 26.62
CA ARG A 669 17.20 -31.47 26.05
C ARG A 669 18.53 -31.00 25.48
N LEU A 670 18.56 -29.83 24.85
CA LEU A 670 19.78 -29.19 24.40
C LEU A 670 20.72 -28.91 25.58
N VAL A 671 20.19 -28.37 26.68
CA VAL A 671 20.95 -28.08 27.90
C VAL A 671 21.47 -29.37 28.54
N ALA A 672 20.65 -30.42 28.65
CA ALA A 672 21.09 -31.70 29.17
C ALA A 672 22.23 -32.32 28.34
N TYR A 673 22.12 -32.23 27.01
CA TYR A 673 23.20 -32.65 26.11
C TYR A 673 24.45 -31.80 26.30
N PHE A 674 24.33 -30.47 26.31
CA PHE A 674 25.45 -29.57 26.54
C PHE A 674 26.19 -29.87 27.86
N GLN A 675 25.44 -30.06 28.96
CA GLN A 675 26.01 -30.35 30.27
C GLN A 675 26.76 -31.69 30.30
N LYS A 676 26.24 -32.72 29.61
CA LYS A 676 26.88 -34.03 29.51
C LYS A 676 28.15 -33.99 28.64
N HIS A 677 28.16 -33.17 27.60
CA HIS A 677 29.20 -33.09 26.57
C HIS A 677 30.11 -31.86 26.70
N ILE A 678 30.18 -31.25 27.90
CA ILE A 678 30.96 -30.04 28.13
C ILE A 678 32.47 -30.26 28.10
N ASN A 679 32.90 -31.48 28.39
CA ASN A 679 34.32 -31.86 28.43
C ASN A 679 34.79 -32.50 27.12
N ASP A 680 33.89 -32.69 26.15
CA ASP A 680 34.25 -33.26 24.86
C ASP A 680 35.27 -32.34 24.17
N PRO A 681 36.36 -32.90 23.61
CA PRO A 681 37.35 -32.10 22.91
C PRO A 681 36.70 -31.38 21.75
N TRP A 682 37.06 -30.10 21.61
CA TRP A 682 36.61 -29.26 20.50
C TRP A 682 36.97 -29.96 19.19
N PRO A 683 36.04 -30.24 18.26
CA PRO A 683 36.42 -30.84 17.00
C PRO A 683 37.41 -29.90 16.31
N GLU A 684 38.64 -30.37 16.02
CA GLU A 684 39.74 -29.59 15.42
C GLU A 684 39.40 -29.00 14.03
N LYS A 685 38.25 -29.38 13.47
CA LYS A 685 37.51 -28.61 12.48
C LYS A 685 36.34 -27.92 13.17
N ALA A 686 36.64 -26.89 13.96
CA ALA A 686 35.59 -25.98 14.38
C ALA A 686 34.98 -25.46 13.10
N LEU A 687 33.69 -25.73 12.95
CA LEU A 687 32.88 -25.23 11.86
C LEU A 687 33.27 -23.76 11.68
N SER A 688 33.97 -23.43 10.59
CA SER A 688 34.38 -22.06 10.30
C SER A 688 33.16 -21.15 10.39
N ILE A 689 33.36 -19.85 10.64
CA ILE A 689 32.28 -18.85 10.61
C ILE A 689 31.36 -19.04 9.37
N GLN A 690 31.94 -19.48 8.24
CA GLN A 690 31.21 -19.82 7.01
C GLN A 690 30.29 -21.05 7.12
N SER A 691 30.62 -22.05 7.94
CA SER A 691 29.83 -23.26 8.11
C SER A 691 28.74 -23.15 9.17
N VAL A 692 28.83 -22.21 10.12
CA VAL A 692 27.67 -21.79 10.96
C VAL A 692 26.68 -20.99 10.12
N ALA A 693 27.15 -20.13 9.21
CA ALA A 693 26.31 -19.47 8.22
C ALA A 693 25.63 -20.44 7.23
N ALA A 694 26.17 -21.66 7.07
CA ALA A 694 25.52 -22.78 6.36
C ALA A 694 24.54 -23.59 7.23
N MET A 695 24.55 -23.38 8.56
CA MET A 695 23.71 -24.04 9.57
C MET A 695 22.58 -23.15 10.14
N VAL A 696 22.29 -22.02 9.51
CA VAL A 696 21.17 -21.17 9.90
C VAL A 696 20.27 -21.02 8.67
N PRO A 697 18.94 -21.20 8.80
CA PRO A 697 18.07 -21.09 7.64
C PRO A 697 18.12 -19.71 6.99
N MET A 698 18.48 -18.66 7.75
CA MET A 698 18.41 -17.26 7.36
C MET A 698 19.79 -16.58 7.44
N ARG A 699 20.10 -15.66 6.52
CA ARG A 699 21.42 -15.01 6.40
C ARG A 699 21.39 -13.56 6.89
N SER A 700 22.56 -12.89 6.95
CA SER A 700 22.70 -11.42 6.93
C SER A 700 23.11 -10.97 5.52
N PRO A 701 22.64 -9.82 5.00
CA PRO A 701 23.16 -9.29 3.76
C PRO A 701 24.64 -8.96 3.94
N ALA A 702 25.50 -9.45 3.06
CA ALA A 702 26.92 -9.17 3.12
C ALA A 702 27.17 -7.67 2.85
N VAL A 703 27.81 -6.99 3.80
CA VAL A 703 28.52 -5.74 3.51
C VAL A 703 29.80 -6.12 2.77
N GLY A 704 29.88 -5.70 1.49
CA GLY A 704 31.02 -5.76 0.56
C GLY A 704 32.24 -6.63 0.90
N ALA A 705 32.37 -7.76 0.21
CA ALA A 705 33.65 -8.39 -0.11
C ALA A 705 33.57 -8.99 -1.53
N PRO A 706 34.64 -8.91 -2.34
CA PRO A 706 34.61 -9.29 -3.75
C PRO A 706 34.53 -10.81 -3.91
N THR A 707 33.57 -11.28 -4.70
CA THR A 707 33.50 -12.67 -5.17
C THR A 707 34.54 -12.88 -6.27
N GLY A 708 35.71 -13.40 -5.88
CA GLY A 708 36.63 -14.09 -6.80
C GLY A 708 36.08 -15.50 -7.09
N GLY A 709 35.92 -15.81 -8.37
CA GLY A 709 35.45 -17.10 -8.86
C GLY A 709 36.39 -18.25 -8.47
N GLY A 710 35.79 -19.43 -8.23
CA GLY A 710 36.52 -20.64 -7.94
C GLY A 710 37.19 -21.20 -9.19
N TRP A 711 38.43 -21.67 -9.03
CA TRP A 711 39.03 -22.66 -9.92
C TRP A 711 39.59 -23.83 -9.12
N GLU A 712 39.33 -25.00 -9.70
CA GLU A 712 39.71 -26.33 -9.26
C GLU A 712 41.22 -26.44 -9.05
N SER A 713 41.61 -27.20 -8.02
CA SER A 713 42.98 -27.60 -7.79
C SER A 713 43.23 -28.94 -8.48
N ASN A 714 44.14 -28.99 -9.45
CA ASN A 714 44.81 -30.22 -9.85
C ASN A 714 46.33 -30.04 -9.68
N THR A 715 46.88 -30.84 -8.75
CA THR A 715 48.23 -31.44 -8.66
C THR A 715 49.53 -30.61 -8.79
N GLY A 716 50.43 -30.87 -7.83
CA GLY A 716 51.88 -30.62 -7.85
C GLY A 716 52.26 -29.29 -7.18
N GLY A 717 53.16 -29.18 -6.20
CA GLY A 717 54.26 -30.00 -5.74
C GLY A 717 55.42 -29.04 -5.36
N TRP A 718 56.10 -29.32 -4.25
CA TRP A 718 57.46 -28.87 -3.89
C TRP A 718 57.69 -27.50 -3.17
N ARG A 719 58.07 -27.64 -1.89
CA ARG A 719 59.15 -26.99 -1.09
C ARG A 719 59.63 -25.56 -1.41
N GLY A 720 59.79 -24.79 -0.32
CA GLY A 720 60.97 -23.93 -0.06
C GLY A 720 60.61 -22.59 0.62
N GLN A 721 60.75 -22.41 1.94
CA GLN A 721 61.95 -22.01 2.71
C GLN A 721 62.10 -20.48 2.95
N PHE A 722 61.91 -20.10 4.22
CA PHE A 722 62.67 -19.13 5.04
C PHE A 722 62.67 -17.59 4.81
N ASN A 723 62.51 -16.92 5.98
CA ASN A 723 63.09 -15.65 6.46
C ASN A 723 62.66 -14.31 5.84
N SER A 724 62.60 -13.17 6.56
CA SER A 724 62.71 -12.84 7.99
C SER A 724 62.29 -11.37 8.20
N SER A 725 62.00 -11.06 9.47
CA SER A 725 62.38 -9.83 10.21
C SER A 725 61.64 -8.48 10.02
N ARG A 726 61.06 -8.07 11.17
CA ARG A 726 61.29 -6.84 11.98
C ARG A 726 60.33 -5.66 11.90
N ASP A 727 59.57 -5.53 13.00
CA ASP A 727 59.42 -4.38 13.91
C ASP A 727 59.35 -2.95 13.37
N LYS A 728 58.27 -2.23 13.74
CA LYS A 728 58.30 -1.20 14.80
C LYS A 728 56.93 -0.56 15.07
N THR A 729 56.61 -0.46 16.35
CA THR A 729 55.49 0.24 17.01
C THR A 729 55.77 1.73 17.20
N CYS A 730 54.74 2.58 17.21
CA CYS A 730 54.78 3.93 17.80
C CYS A 730 53.47 4.26 18.55
N THR A 731 53.61 4.68 19.80
CA THR A 731 52.60 5.31 20.69
C THR A 731 52.70 6.85 20.63
N PRO A 732 51.66 7.60 21.06
CA PRO A 732 51.59 9.05 20.88
C PRO A 732 52.04 9.85 22.13
N SER A 733 52.52 11.08 21.93
CA SER A 733 52.79 12.05 23.00
C SER A 733 52.03 13.36 22.78
N SER A 734 51.41 13.84 23.86
CA SER A 734 50.79 15.15 24.02
C SER A 734 51.81 16.23 24.41
N ARG A 735 51.58 17.48 23.99
CA ARG A 735 51.90 18.71 24.74
C ARG A 735 51.34 19.94 24.03
N GLY A 736 50.66 20.81 24.78
CA GLY A 736 50.16 22.11 24.31
C GLY A 736 51.07 23.29 24.67
N LYS A 737 50.68 24.47 24.16
CA LYS A 737 50.83 25.87 24.66
C LYS A 737 50.47 26.80 23.48
N SER A 738 49.35 27.52 23.49
CA SER A 738 49.05 28.83 24.10
C SER A 738 49.52 30.04 23.28
N THR A 739 48.55 30.81 22.75
CA THR A 739 48.46 32.27 22.44
C THR A 739 47.21 32.39 21.54
N ASN A 740 46.15 33.18 21.77
CA ASN A 740 45.89 34.38 22.56
C ASN A 740 44.59 34.25 23.37
#